data_AF-A0A8H5HKX4-F1
#
_entry.id   AF-A0A8H5HKX4-F1
#
_cell.length_a   1.000
_cell.length_b   1.000
_cell.length_c   1.000
_cell.angle_alpha   90.00
_cell.angle_beta   90.00
_cell.angle_gamma   90.00
#
_symmetry.space_group_name_H-M   'P 1'
#
loop_
_entity.id
_entity.type
_entity.pdbx_description
1 polymer ?
#
loop_
_entity_poly.entity_id
_entity_poly.type
_entity_poly.pdbx_seq_one_letter_code
_entity_poly.pdbx_strand_id
1 'polypeptide(L)'
;MCRFVIYKGTSPVQLSHLLTRPCHSIINQAFDSRLRIDRRRPMNGDGFGVGWYDSVYDEELGSQPCIFTSVTPAWNNVNLTRLAEKIKSPMVFGHVRATTAGSLSLDNCHPFVHGKLMFMHNGGIADFHLVKRKLQKSLPDVAFNMVQGNTDSEWAFALFLSKLEDPNARSFTPDMLRRAMLETIAHLNTLAEEAGITEPSLMNFCVTDGESVVATRYISSRKDEAASLWFSSGTTFSEYADGGHYKMSKADRRENIIMIASEPLTFERADWMEIKTNNMVIITPKMNLLQIPIIDKFYVPPSGPGASARATEFAREKGLLIPRTNISSIDKPSAIGRPMRDETRLVTESQTGACTPATTTGTSDIGLSPLPMLTPWFLWSALSHTARLSTVLQILIFLPLTLATLSTQAFLLLSLLLSIHSLIHGTLILLWGSDALSVLQVPMHPFLLLVCFNAFSSSVHPWLITAADWWGTALTFSGPVFIAMEGLSSLLVVQKLGQEGKRLVTEGEAYQFALLIGSAIAYVVSAWWIVVSYPAAASSPLSSTLLGVAITAFLFLTFIGFVMRRTNIIESSGLAIFIAYNVWLCGFDQESFTDPASSYAPLLPNILPHFQALLNFVINTLPKPVLFALLYRLAILHFASRILPTIGADSWESEDGVHDGWEDRPTSNLTRILLTYRQFIFVTVYSHLLLLDHSSQIWWRWMNIFLTLVIWSVELLVSSEDDVATKDWKVD
;
A
#
# COMPACT_ATOMS: atom_id res chain seq x y z
N MET A 1 -3.53 -18.06 3.69
CA MET A 1 -2.98 -19.41 3.94
C MET A 1 -1.90 -19.72 2.93
N CYS A 2 -0.92 -20.53 3.32
CA CYS A 2 0.27 -20.83 2.51
C CYS A 2 -0.06 -21.51 1.16
N ARG A 3 0.92 -21.54 0.26
CA ARG A 3 0.91 -22.34 -0.98
C ARG A 3 2.26 -22.97 -1.19
N PHE A 4 2.28 -24.14 -1.80
CA PHE A 4 3.52 -24.75 -2.26
C PHE A 4 3.42 -25.38 -3.64
N VAL A 5 4.59 -25.56 -4.23
CA VAL A 5 4.86 -26.31 -5.45
C VAL A 5 6.02 -27.27 -5.21
N ILE A 6 5.91 -28.46 -5.78
CA ILE A 6 6.94 -29.50 -5.81
C ILE A 6 7.18 -29.83 -7.28
N TYR A 7 8.44 -29.89 -7.66
CA TYR A 7 8.88 -30.44 -8.93
C TYR A 7 9.83 -31.60 -8.68
N LYS A 8 9.59 -32.71 -9.37
CA LYS A 8 10.55 -33.80 -9.54
C LYS A 8 10.67 -34.11 -11.03
N GLY A 9 11.90 -34.15 -11.54
CA GLY A 9 12.17 -34.46 -12.94
C GLY A 9 13.38 -35.35 -13.10
N THR A 10 13.43 -36.09 -14.22
CA THR A 10 14.64 -36.81 -14.64
C THR A 10 15.70 -35.84 -15.18
N SER A 11 15.28 -34.72 -15.76
CA SER A 11 16.14 -33.61 -16.14
C SER A 11 15.94 -32.42 -15.20
N PRO A 12 17.01 -31.65 -14.89
CA PRO A 12 16.88 -30.45 -14.07
C PRO A 12 16.01 -29.37 -14.73
N VAL A 13 15.07 -28.80 -13.98
CA VAL A 13 14.31 -27.63 -14.40
C VAL A 13 14.94 -26.36 -13.87
N GLN A 14 14.91 -25.30 -14.66
CA GLN A 14 15.27 -23.98 -14.17
C GLN A 14 14.18 -23.45 -13.24
N LEU A 15 14.57 -22.94 -12.09
CA LEU A 15 13.63 -22.48 -11.06
C LEU A 15 12.62 -21.45 -11.61
N SER A 16 13.03 -20.56 -12.52
CA SER A 16 12.14 -19.56 -13.11
C SER A 16 10.94 -20.16 -13.86
N HIS A 17 11.07 -21.36 -14.45
CA HIS A 17 9.94 -22.06 -15.09
C HIS A 17 8.88 -22.53 -14.09
N LEU A 18 9.19 -22.56 -12.78
CA LEU A 18 8.25 -22.91 -11.72
C LEU A 18 7.79 -21.68 -10.94
N LEU A 19 8.73 -20.78 -10.64
CA LEU A 19 8.56 -19.76 -9.62
C LEU A 19 8.08 -18.43 -10.18
N THR A 20 8.60 -17.99 -11.32
CA THR A 20 8.40 -16.61 -11.83
C THR A 20 7.67 -16.56 -13.16
N ARG A 21 8.01 -17.42 -14.13
CA ARG A 21 7.56 -17.31 -15.52
C ARG A 21 6.11 -17.75 -15.77
N PRO A 22 5.56 -18.82 -15.13
CA PRO A 22 4.17 -19.17 -15.36
C PRO A 22 3.22 -18.02 -14.98
N CYS A 23 2.21 -17.76 -15.80
CA CYS A 23 1.19 -16.75 -15.53
C CYS A 23 0.45 -16.99 -14.20
N HIS A 24 0.31 -18.26 -13.78
CA HIS A 24 -0.21 -18.66 -12.46
C HIS A 24 0.89 -19.27 -11.57
N SER A 25 2.11 -18.72 -11.63
CA SER A 25 3.26 -19.17 -10.83
C SER A 25 3.02 -19.09 -9.33
N ILE A 26 3.85 -19.78 -8.52
CA ILE A 26 3.74 -19.73 -7.06
C ILE A 26 3.91 -18.29 -6.51
N ILE A 27 4.71 -17.46 -7.18
CA ILE A 27 4.87 -16.04 -6.82
C ILE A 27 3.60 -15.26 -7.15
N ASN A 28 2.97 -15.50 -8.30
CA ASN A 28 1.70 -14.86 -8.63
C ASN A 28 0.58 -15.31 -7.70
N GLN A 29 0.56 -16.59 -7.32
CA GLN A 29 -0.34 -17.12 -6.29
C GLN A 29 -0.14 -16.45 -4.92
N ALA A 30 1.01 -15.80 -4.68
CA ALA A 30 1.26 -15.09 -3.44
C ALA A 30 0.46 -13.78 -3.32
N PHE A 31 0.03 -13.15 -4.42
CA PHE A 31 -0.82 -11.94 -4.37
C PHE A 31 -2.16 -12.08 -5.10
N ASP A 32 -2.28 -13.00 -6.08
CA ASP A 32 -3.50 -13.32 -6.84
C ASP A 32 -3.85 -14.82 -6.75
N SER A 33 -4.16 -15.28 -5.53
CA SER A 33 -4.67 -16.65 -5.33
C SER A 33 -6.15 -16.72 -5.72
N ARG A 34 -6.46 -17.51 -6.76
CA ARG A 34 -7.83 -17.72 -7.25
C ARG A 34 -8.70 -18.59 -6.34
N LEU A 35 -8.12 -19.15 -5.26
CA LEU A 35 -8.82 -19.91 -4.22
C LEU A 35 -9.29 -19.07 -3.03
N ARG A 36 -8.98 -17.77 -3.00
CA ARG A 36 -9.20 -16.92 -1.84
C ARG A 36 -10.54 -16.20 -1.94
N ILE A 37 -11.42 -16.41 -0.96
CA ILE A 37 -12.71 -15.68 -0.85
C ILE A 37 -12.57 -14.46 0.07
N ASP A 38 -11.63 -14.50 1.03
CA ASP A 38 -11.42 -13.39 1.97
C ASP A 38 -10.71 -12.20 1.31
N ARG A 39 -11.42 -11.07 1.20
CA ARG A 39 -10.95 -9.79 0.68
C ARG A 39 -10.25 -8.90 1.73
N ARG A 40 -10.21 -9.29 3.01
CA ARG A 40 -9.68 -8.45 4.11
C ARG A 40 -8.17 -8.53 4.31
N ARG A 41 -7.51 -9.62 3.91
CA ARG A 41 -6.04 -9.79 3.92
C ARG A 41 -5.59 -10.47 2.63
N PRO A 42 -5.36 -9.73 1.53
CA PRO A 42 -5.38 -10.28 0.18
C PRO A 42 -4.13 -11.09 -0.22
N MET A 43 -3.04 -11.09 0.56
CA MET A 43 -1.73 -11.59 0.11
C MET A 43 -1.10 -12.62 1.04
N ASN A 44 -0.28 -13.51 0.47
CA ASN A 44 0.72 -14.36 1.14
C ASN A 44 2.07 -13.61 1.09
N GLY A 45 2.11 -12.47 1.77
CA GLY A 45 3.28 -11.58 1.80
C GLY A 45 4.23 -11.85 2.97
N ASP A 46 3.93 -12.84 3.81
CA ASP A 46 4.61 -13.07 5.08
C ASP A 46 5.88 -13.92 4.95
N GLY A 47 6.46 -13.94 3.75
CA GLY A 47 7.68 -14.65 3.40
C GLY A 47 7.50 -15.76 2.38
N PHE A 48 8.63 -16.30 1.94
CA PHE A 48 8.72 -17.43 1.03
C PHE A 48 9.92 -18.31 1.37
N GLY A 49 9.96 -19.49 0.77
CA GLY A 49 11.19 -20.24 0.67
C GLY A 49 11.22 -21.15 -0.54
N VAL A 50 12.45 -21.41 -0.99
CA VAL A 50 12.76 -22.31 -2.07
C VAL A 50 13.87 -23.22 -1.60
N GLY A 51 13.66 -24.53 -1.72
CA GLY A 51 14.67 -25.53 -1.46
C GLY A 51 14.92 -26.37 -2.70
N TRP A 52 16.17 -26.70 -2.99
CA TRP A 52 16.53 -27.55 -4.12
C TRP A 52 17.72 -28.44 -3.81
N TYR A 53 17.82 -29.55 -4.54
CA TYR A 53 19.00 -30.41 -4.52
C TYR A 53 19.87 -30.16 -5.74
N ASP A 54 21.17 -30.37 -5.62
CA ASP A 54 22.08 -30.25 -6.74
C ASP A 54 21.81 -31.31 -7.81
N SER A 55 21.98 -30.93 -9.07
CA SER A 55 21.78 -31.85 -10.19
C SER A 55 22.89 -32.89 -10.33
N VAL A 56 24.07 -32.58 -9.78
CA VAL A 56 25.26 -33.43 -9.81
C VAL A 56 25.76 -33.54 -8.39
N TYR A 57 26.05 -34.76 -7.95
CA TYR A 57 26.63 -34.98 -6.63
C TYR A 57 28.04 -34.38 -6.58
N ASP A 58 28.28 -33.55 -5.58
CA ASP A 58 29.58 -33.00 -5.25
C ASP A 58 29.93 -33.43 -3.81
N GLU A 59 31.11 -34.00 -3.62
CA GLU A 59 31.56 -34.49 -2.32
C GLU A 59 31.75 -33.34 -1.32
N GLU A 60 32.12 -32.15 -1.78
CA GLU A 60 32.30 -30.97 -0.94
C GLU A 60 30.97 -30.40 -0.46
N LEU A 61 29.94 -30.41 -1.33
CA LEU A 61 28.59 -29.91 -1.01
C LEU A 61 27.77 -30.93 -0.21
N GLY A 62 28.07 -32.23 -0.36
CA GLY A 62 27.34 -33.31 0.28
C GLY A 62 25.97 -33.56 -0.35
N SER A 63 25.03 -34.10 0.44
CA SER A 63 23.67 -34.45 -0.01
C SER A 63 22.57 -33.54 0.56
N GLN A 64 22.94 -32.50 1.29
CA GLN A 64 21.98 -31.60 1.91
C GLN A 64 21.36 -30.69 0.84
N PRO A 65 20.06 -30.34 0.98
CA PRO A 65 19.43 -29.38 0.09
C PRO A 65 19.94 -27.97 0.39
N CYS A 66 19.99 -27.13 -0.64
CA CYS A 66 20.20 -25.70 -0.46
C CYS A 66 18.84 -25.01 -0.24
N ILE A 67 18.74 -24.20 0.81
CA ILE A 67 17.52 -23.49 1.19
C ILE A 67 17.72 -21.99 1.06
N PHE A 68 16.80 -21.34 0.36
CA PHE A 68 16.70 -19.88 0.29
C PHE A 68 15.33 -19.44 0.80
N THR A 69 15.29 -18.88 2.01
CA THR A 69 14.09 -18.34 2.66
C THR A 69 14.21 -16.85 2.87
N SER A 70 13.07 -16.16 2.89
CA SER A 70 13.00 -14.75 3.26
C SER A 70 11.66 -14.42 3.89
N VAL A 71 11.65 -13.44 4.81
CA VAL A 71 10.43 -12.84 5.34
C VAL A 71 9.85 -11.76 4.41
N THR A 72 10.61 -11.33 3.39
CA THR A 72 10.11 -10.39 2.39
C THR A 72 9.13 -11.10 1.45
N PRO A 73 8.13 -10.39 0.88
CA PRO A 73 7.26 -10.98 -0.12
C PRO A 73 8.01 -11.49 -1.36
N ALA A 74 7.60 -12.64 -1.89
CA ALA A 74 8.30 -13.32 -2.98
C ALA A 74 8.41 -12.48 -4.26
N TRP A 75 7.37 -11.72 -4.60
CA TRP A 75 7.33 -10.90 -5.81
C TRP A 75 8.27 -9.68 -5.76
N ASN A 76 8.68 -9.24 -4.57
CA ASN A 76 9.57 -8.09 -4.40
C ASN A 76 11.03 -8.50 -4.12
N ASN A 77 11.33 -9.80 -4.11
CA ASN A 77 12.67 -10.27 -3.81
C ASN A 77 13.52 -10.37 -5.09
N VAL A 78 14.31 -9.33 -5.37
CA VAL A 78 15.18 -9.28 -6.56
C VAL A 78 16.18 -10.44 -6.59
N ASN A 79 16.66 -10.89 -5.42
CA ASN A 79 17.59 -12.02 -5.34
C ASN A 79 16.91 -13.33 -5.74
N LEU A 80 15.67 -13.56 -5.34
CA LEU A 80 14.87 -14.71 -5.78
C LEU A 80 14.79 -14.75 -7.32
N THR A 81 14.44 -13.63 -7.95
CA THR A 81 14.32 -13.55 -9.42
C THR A 81 15.66 -13.81 -10.11
N ARG A 82 16.76 -13.22 -9.61
CA ARG A 82 18.11 -13.42 -10.16
C ARG A 82 18.58 -14.86 -10.03
N LEU A 83 18.39 -15.47 -8.86
CA LEU A 83 18.75 -16.86 -8.59
C LEU A 83 17.88 -17.83 -9.40
N ALA A 84 16.58 -17.55 -9.50
CA ALA A 84 15.66 -18.40 -10.23
C ALA A 84 16.00 -18.50 -11.73
N GLU A 85 16.62 -17.46 -12.29
CA GLU A 85 17.08 -17.42 -13.68
C GLU A 85 18.39 -18.21 -13.95
N LYS A 86 19.06 -18.69 -12.90
CA LYS A 86 20.36 -19.38 -13.02
C LYS A 86 20.39 -20.78 -12.44
N ILE A 87 19.58 -21.05 -11.41
CA ILE A 87 19.58 -22.33 -10.73
C ILE A 87 18.71 -23.34 -11.48
N LYS A 88 19.26 -24.55 -11.69
CA LYS A 88 18.55 -25.70 -12.22
C LYS A 88 18.63 -26.87 -11.25
N SER A 89 17.53 -27.58 -11.06
CA SER A 89 17.49 -28.73 -10.15
C SER A 89 16.49 -29.79 -10.60
N PRO A 90 16.76 -31.10 -10.39
CA PRO A 90 15.80 -32.17 -10.61
C PRO A 90 14.74 -32.26 -9.50
N MET A 91 14.94 -31.61 -8.36
CA MET A 91 14.04 -31.67 -7.20
C MET A 91 13.93 -30.29 -6.53
N VAL A 92 12.74 -29.69 -6.61
CA VAL A 92 12.50 -28.33 -6.12
C VAL A 92 11.26 -28.30 -5.23
N PHE A 93 11.40 -27.69 -4.06
CA PHE A 93 10.32 -27.30 -3.17
C PHE A 93 10.21 -25.77 -3.19
N GLY A 94 9.05 -25.23 -3.52
CA GLY A 94 8.77 -23.80 -3.45
C GLY A 94 7.55 -23.54 -2.57
N HIS A 95 7.64 -22.56 -1.68
CA HIS A 95 6.57 -22.27 -0.71
C HIS A 95 6.43 -20.76 -0.50
N VAL A 96 5.19 -20.29 -0.42
CA VAL A 96 4.86 -18.90 -0.06
C VAL A 96 3.96 -18.91 1.18
N ARG A 97 4.34 -18.11 2.18
CA ARG A 97 3.75 -18.11 3.51
C ARG A 97 2.64 -17.06 3.62
N ALA A 98 1.56 -17.45 4.28
CA ALA A 98 0.60 -16.51 4.85
C ALA A 98 0.44 -16.85 6.33
N THR A 99 0.79 -15.90 7.21
CA THR A 99 0.86 -16.10 8.65
C THR A 99 -0.51 -16.41 9.23
N THR A 100 -0.69 -17.64 9.68
CA THR A 100 -1.79 -18.04 10.57
C THR A 100 -1.35 -18.19 12.02
N ALA A 101 -0.08 -18.53 12.24
CA ALA A 101 0.54 -18.66 13.55
C ALA A 101 2.06 -18.37 13.50
N GLY A 102 2.61 -17.95 14.63
CA GLY A 102 4.04 -17.61 14.78
C GLY A 102 4.38 -16.18 14.35
N SER A 103 5.53 -15.67 14.82
CA SER A 103 6.05 -14.36 14.41
C SER A 103 6.56 -14.38 12.95
N LEU A 104 6.73 -13.19 12.38
CA LEU A 104 7.44 -13.01 11.13
C LEU A 104 8.94 -13.21 11.39
N SER A 105 9.43 -14.45 11.26
CA SER A 105 10.84 -14.82 11.35
C SER A 105 11.20 -15.73 10.19
N LEU A 106 12.48 -15.72 9.80
CA LEU A 106 13.05 -16.63 8.81
C LEU A 106 12.89 -18.10 9.25
N ASP A 107 13.02 -18.37 10.55
CA ASP A 107 12.89 -19.72 11.12
C ASP A 107 11.48 -20.30 10.97
N ASN A 108 10.49 -19.45 10.69
CA ASN A 108 9.10 -19.86 10.49
C ASN A 108 8.72 -20.01 9.00
N CYS A 109 9.69 -19.86 8.08
CA CYS A 109 9.49 -19.98 6.64
C CYS A 109 9.84 -21.39 6.16
N HIS A 110 8.89 -22.05 5.50
CA HIS A 110 9.13 -23.32 4.79
C HIS A 110 10.06 -23.12 3.58
N PRO A 111 10.76 -24.17 3.11
CA PRO A 111 10.84 -25.51 3.69
C PRO A 111 11.77 -25.59 4.92
N PHE A 112 11.42 -26.45 5.88
CA PHE A 112 12.30 -26.82 6.98
C PHE A 112 13.28 -27.91 6.53
N VAL A 113 14.47 -27.95 7.11
CA VAL A 113 15.53 -28.88 6.72
C VAL A 113 16.12 -29.63 7.93
N HIS A 114 16.39 -30.91 7.75
CA HIS A 114 17.20 -31.71 8.67
C HIS A 114 17.99 -32.76 7.89
N GLY A 115 19.32 -32.62 7.84
CA GLY A 115 20.17 -33.48 7.02
C GLY A 115 19.74 -33.45 5.55
N LYS A 116 19.41 -34.63 5.00
CA LYS A 116 18.94 -34.78 3.61
C LYS A 116 17.45 -34.52 3.44
N LEU A 117 16.70 -34.18 4.48
CA LEU A 117 15.23 -34.07 4.43
C LEU A 117 14.79 -32.61 4.33
N MET A 118 13.88 -32.32 3.40
CA MET A 118 13.09 -31.07 3.39
C MET A 118 11.64 -31.34 3.71
N PHE A 119 11.01 -30.44 4.47
CA PHE A 119 9.60 -30.55 4.87
C PHE A 119 8.81 -29.25 4.62
N MET A 120 7.60 -29.38 4.09
CA MET A 120 6.65 -28.30 3.89
C MET A 120 5.27 -28.65 4.45
N HIS A 121 4.53 -27.62 4.87
CA HIS A 121 3.14 -27.76 5.31
C HIS A 121 2.28 -26.64 4.71
N ASN A 122 1.14 -27.02 4.14
CA ASN A 122 0.06 -26.09 3.81
C ASN A 122 -1.20 -26.48 4.58
N GLY A 123 -1.57 -25.67 5.56
CA GLY A 123 -2.65 -25.98 6.47
C GLY A 123 -2.42 -25.37 7.84
N GLY A 124 -2.96 -26.02 8.86
CA GLY A 124 -2.83 -25.62 10.24
C GLY A 124 -3.32 -26.73 11.17
N ILE A 125 -2.60 -26.92 12.27
CA ILE A 125 -3.04 -27.79 13.37
C ILE A 125 -3.95 -26.96 14.28
N ALA A 126 -5.22 -27.37 14.37
CA ALA A 126 -6.22 -26.67 15.16
C ALA A 126 -5.81 -26.60 16.64
N ASP A 127 -6.02 -25.44 17.27
CA ASP A 127 -5.70 -25.16 18.68
C ASP A 127 -4.33 -25.68 19.14
N PHE A 128 -3.30 -25.52 18.29
CA PHE A 128 -1.98 -26.09 18.52
C PHE A 128 -1.39 -25.77 19.90
N HIS A 129 -1.69 -24.60 20.47
CA HIS A 129 -1.24 -24.19 21.80
C HIS A 129 -1.66 -25.16 22.93
N LEU A 130 -2.79 -25.87 22.79
CA LEU A 130 -3.27 -26.86 23.76
C LEU A 130 -2.47 -28.17 23.70
N VAL A 131 -1.97 -28.54 22.52
CA VAL A 131 -1.23 -29.79 22.30
C VAL A 131 0.29 -29.60 22.30
N LYS A 132 0.79 -28.37 22.06
CA LYS A 132 2.23 -28.06 21.90
C LYS A 132 3.09 -28.62 23.02
N ARG A 133 2.69 -28.42 24.28
CA ARG A 133 3.47 -28.90 25.44
C ARG A 133 3.52 -30.43 25.54
N LYS A 134 2.40 -31.11 25.27
CA LYS A 134 2.35 -32.58 25.26
C LYS A 134 3.19 -33.13 24.12
N LEU A 135 3.10 -32.52 22.94
CA LEU A 135 3.91 -32.86 21.78
C LEU A 135 5.40 -32.74 22.11
N GLN A 136 5.85 -31.59 22.60
CA GLN A 136 7.23 -31.35 23.02
C GLN A 136 7.76 -32.41 23.97
N LYS A 137 6.97 -32.79 24.98
CA LYS A 137 7.33 -33.83 25.95
C LYS A 137 7.50 -35.23 25.32
N SER A 138 6.80 -35.50 24.21
CA SER A 138 6.85 -36.79 23.53
C SER A 138 8.05 -36.95 22.58
N LEU A 139 8.75 -35.86 22.26
CA LEU A 139 9.82 -35.87 21.29
C LEU A 139 11.15 -36.29 21.92
N PRO A 140 11.97 -37.10 21.22
CA PRO A 140 13.35 -37.33 21.61
C PRO A 140 14.19 -36.06 21.41
N ASP A 141 15.28 -35.93 22.16
CA ASP A 141 16.15 -34.74 22.16
C ASP A 141 16.63 -34.34 20.76
N VAL A 142 16.95 -35.32 19.90
CA VAL A 142 17.40 -35.06 18.52
C VAL A 142 16.35 -34.30 17.71
N ALA A 143 15.07 -34.69 17.84
CA ALA A 143 13.97 -34.02 17.17
C ALA A 143 13.61 -32.68 17.83
N PHE A 144 13.64 -32.63 19.16
CA PHE A 144 13.33 -31.42 19.92
C PHE A 144 14.33 -30.29 19.64
N ASN A 145 15.62 -30.60 19.62
CA ASN A 145 16.70 -29.62 19.42
C ASN A 145 16.80 -29.09 17.99
N MET A 146 16.14 -29.74 17.02
CA MET A 146 16.11 -29.27 15.64
C MET A 146 15.26 -27.99 15.51
N VAL A 147 14.18 -27.87 16.29
CA VAL A 147 13.22 -26.78 16.18
C VAL A 147 13.86 -25.45 16.59
N GLN A 148 13.84 -24.47 15.69
CA GLN A 148 14.33 -23.10 15.91
C GLN A 148 13.18 -22.09 16.01
N GLY A 149 12.13 -22.30 15.22
CA GLY A 149 10.95 -21.45 15.20
C GLY A 149 9.87 -21.90 16.19
N ASN A 150 8.65 -21.43 15.93
CA ASN A 150 7.51 -21.62 16.84
C ASN A 150 6.24 -22.10 16.16
N THR A 151 6.31 -22.45 14.87
CA THR A 151 5.14 -22.86 14.09
C THR A 151 4.73 -24.30 14.40
N ASP A 152 3.42 -24.54 14.33
CA ASP A 152 2.84 -25.89 14.34
C ASP A 152 3.49 -26.82 13.30
N SER A 153 3.85 -26.25 12.16
CA SER A 153 4.43 -26.91 11.01
C SER A 153 5.84 -27.45 11.26
N GLU A 154 6.68 -26.70 11.97
CA GLU A 154 8.04 -27.11 12.33
C GLU A 154 8.00 -28.18 13.44
N TRP A 155 7.11 -28.02 14.41
CA TRP A 155 6.86 -29.06 15.42
C TRP A 155 6.30 -30.35 14.80
N ALA A 156 5.49 -30.25 13.74
CA ALA A 156 5.06 -31.41 12.97
C ALA A 156 6.24 -32.07 12.23
N PHE A 157 7.21 -31.30 11.74
CA PHE A 157 8.43 -31.86 11.15
C PHE A 157 9.30 -32.55 12.20
N ALA A 158 9.50 -31.96 13.38
CA ALA A 158 10.19 -32.62 14.49
C ALA A 158 9.50 -33.94 14.89
N LEU A 159 8.17 -33.95 14.94
CA LEU A 159 7.41 -35.18 15.15
C LEU A 159 7.66 -36.20 14.05
N PHE A 160 7.67 -35.79 12.78
CA PHE A 160 8.00 -36.68 11.67
C PHE A 160 9.38 -37.30 11.83
N LEU A 161 10.41 -36.51 12.19
CA LEU A 161 11.75 -37.02 12.44
C LEU A 161 11.78 -38.04 13.58
N SER A 162 10.98 -37.84 14.64
CA SER A 162 10.87 -38.79 15.75
C SER A 162 10.26 -40.15 15.37
N LYS A 163 9.60 -40.25 14.20
CA LYS A 163 9.04 -41.49 13.67
C LYS A 163 9.97 -42.22 12.71
N LEU A 164 11.13 -41.63 12.41
CA LEU A 164 12.19 -42.31 11.67
C LEU A 164 13.05 -43.12 12.65
N GLU A 165 13.53 -44.29 12.20
CA GLU A 165 14.47 -45.10 12.98
C GLU A 165 15.79 -44.35 13.21
N ASP A 166 16.29 -43.67 12.17
CA ASP A 166 17.42 -42.75 12.24
C ASP A 166 17.15 -41.51 11.36
N PRO A 167 16.93 -40.32 11.95
CA PRO A 167 16.72 -39.09 11.18
C PRO A 167 17.99 -38.58 10.49
N ASN A 168 19.18 -39.07 10.86
CA ASN A 168 20.46 -38.72 10.25
C ASN A 168 20.93 -39.75 9.20
N ALA A 169 20.07 -40.70 8.83
CA ALA A 169 20.41 -41.71 7.83
C ALA A 169 20.79 -41.08 6.48
N ARG A 170 21.72 -41.73 5.77
CA ARG A 170 22.18 -41.27 4.45
C ARG A 170 21.14 -41.43 3.33
N SER A 171 20.21 -42.38 3.50
CA SER A 171 19.18 -42.69 2.52
C SER A 171 17.88 -43.09 3.20
N PHE A 172 16.77 -42.74 2.55
CA PHE A 172 15.43 -43.08 3.02
C PHE A 172 14.69 -43.86 1.94
N THR A 173 13.99 -44.92 2.34
CA THR A 173 13.11 -45.64 1.41
C THR A 173 11.75 -44.94 1.39
N PRO A 174 11.02 -44.95 0.25
CA PRO A 174 9.68 -44.39 0.18
C PRO A 174 8.73 -44.96 1.23
N ASP A 175 8.91 -46.24 1.60
CA ASP A 175 8.10 -46.90 2.62
C ASP A 175 8.37 -46.35 4.03
N MET A 176 9.64 -46.08 4.38
CA MET A 176 10.00 -45.46 5.65
C MET A 176 9.38 -44.06 5.78
N LEU A 177 9.52 -43.22 4.75
CA LEU A 177 8.92 -41.88 4.74
C LEU A 177 7.39 -41.95 4.83
N ARG A 178 6.77 -42.91 4.15
CA ARG A 178 5.31 -43.16 4.23
C ARG A 178 4.88 -43.53 5.65
N ARG A 179 5.53 -44.51 6.28
CA ARG A 179 5.20 -44.98 7.62
C ARG A 179 5.35 -43.85 8.65
N ALA A 180 6.47 -43.14 8.61
CA ALA A 180 6.71 -42.00 9.49
C ALA A 180 5.63 -40.91 9.32
N MET A 181 5.21 -40.61 8.09
CA MET A 181 4.14 -39.64 7.84
C MET A 181 2.78 -40.10 8.37
N LEU A 182 2.42 -41.37 8.20
CA LEU A 182 1.18 -41.94 8.75
C LEU A 182 1.16 -41.87 10.27
N GLU A 183 2.26 -42.25 10.91
CA GLU A 183 2.42 -42.18 12.38
C GLU A 183 2.39 -40.74 12.90
N THR A 184 2.93 -39.79 12.14
CA THR A 184 2.87 -38.35 12.45
C THR A 184 1.43 -37.87 12.50
N ILE A 185 0.64 -38.15 11.44
CA ILE A 185 -0.77 -37.77 11.37
C ILE A 185 -1.58 -38.45 12.49
N ALA A 186 -1.36 -39.75 12.72
CA ALA A 186 -2.05 -40.49 13.77
C ALA A 186 -1.76 -39.92 15.17
N HIS A 187 -0.51 -39.55 15.45
CA HIS A 187 -0.12 -38.97 16.74
C HIS A 187 -0.72 -37.58 16.93
N LEU A 188 -0.71 -36.71 15.91
CA LEU A 188 -1.34 -35.38 15.99
C LEU A 188 -2.86 -35.48 16.23
N ASN A 189 -3.54 -36.40 15.53
CA ASN A 189 -4.97 -36.66 15.77
C ASN A 189 -5.22 -37.14 17.21
N THR A 190 -4.38 -38.05 17.73
CA THR A 190 -4.51 -38.56 19.11
C THR A 190 -4.37 -37.43 20.13
N LEU A 191 -3.38 -36.54 19.96
CA LEU A 191 -3.20 -35.38 20.83
C LEU A 191 -4.39 -34.42 20.77
N ALA A 192 -4.95 -34.20 19.58
CA ALA A 192 -6.13 -33.35 19.41
C ALA A 192 -7.36 -33.93 20.12
N GLU A 193 -7.55 -35.24 20.04
CA GLU A 193 -8.62 -35.96 20.73
C GLU A 193 -8.48 -35.88 22.26
N GLU A 194 -7.28 -36.12 22.78
CA GLU A 194 -7.00 -36.00 24.21
C GLU A 194 -7.18 -34.58 24.75
N ALA A 195 -6.97 -33.57 23.91
CA ALA A 195 -7.17 -32.16 24.24
C ALA A 195 -8.62 -31.70 24.06
N GLY A 196 -9.50 -32.55 23.50
CA GLY A 196 -10.90 -32.21 23.24
C GLY A 196 -11.09 -31.19 22.12
N ILE A 197 -10.16 -31.10 21.16
CA ILE A 197 -10.21 -30.13 20.06
C ILE A 197 -11.26 -30.56 19.05
N THR A 198 -12.22 -29.68 18.76
CA THR A 198 -13.32 -29.94 17.82
C THR A 198 -13.09 -29.35 16.44
N GLU A 199 -12.25 -28.33 16.30
CA GLU A 199 -11.92 -27.73 15.00
C GLU A 199 -11.05 -28.70 14.18
N PRO A 200 -11.34 -28.93 12.88
CA PRO A 200 -10.54 -29.80 12.03
C PRO A 200 -9.14 -29.24 11.73
N SER A 201 -8.13 -30.08 11.83
CA SER A 201 -6.77 -29.79 11.34
C SER A 201 -6.67 -30.08 9.84
N LEU A 202 -6.03 -29.17 9.12
CA LEU A 202 -5.69 -29.32 7.70
C LEU A 202 -4.20 -29.62 7.62
N MET A 203 -3.82 -30.80 7.12
CA MET A 203 -2.46 -31.29 7.22
C MET A 203 -1.93 -31.73 5.85
N ASN A 204 -1.79 -30.78 4.91
CA ASN A 204 -1.10 -31.07 3.65
C ASN A 204 0.41 -30.99 3.88
N PHE A 205 0.97 -32.07 4.43
CA PHE A 205 2.40 -32.23 4.66
C PHE A 205 3.09 -32.76 3.41
N CYS A 206 4.31 -32.28 3.18
CA CYS A 206 5.20 -32.77 2.12
C CYS A 206 6.61 -32.95 2.66
N VAL A 207 7.22 -34.09 2.36
CA VAL A 207 8.61 -34.39 2.69
C VAL A 207 9.34 -34.96 1.49
N THR A 208 10.62 -34.62 1.35
CA THR A 208 11.51 -35.18 0.32
C THR A 208 12.91 -35.42 0.89
N ASP A 209 13.54 -36.48 0.42
CA ASP A 209 14.96 -36.77 0.65
C ASP A 209 15.83 -36.48 -0.60
N GLY A 210 15.27 -35.76 -1.58
CA GLY A 210 15.90 -35.48 -2.87
C GLY A 210 15.58 -36.51 -3.95
N GLU A 211 15.21 -37.72 -3.57
CA GLU A 211 14.94 -38.82 -4.51
C GLU A 211 13.48 -39.28 -4.49
N SER A 212 12.84 -39.21 -3.33
CA SER A 212 11.48 -39.61 -3.06
C SER A 212 10.69 -38.43 -2.51
N VAL A 213 9.42 -38.34 -2.86
CA VAL A 213 8.51 -37.33 -2.29
C VAL A 213 7.33 -38.03 -1.66
N VAL A 214 6.97 -37.65 -0.44
CA VAL A 214 5.71 -38.04 0.20
C VAL A 214 4.91 -36.78 0.46
N ALA A 215 3.72 -36.68 -0.12
CA ALA A 215 2.80 -35.57 0.05
C ALA A 215 1.43 -36.08 0.54
N THR A 216 0.74 -35.29 1.35
CA THR A 216 -0.59 -35.65 1.87
C THR A 216 -1.60 -34.58 1.52
N ARG A 217 -2.83 -35.00 1.20
CA ARG A 217 -4.01 -34.14 1.18
C ARG A 217 -4.95 -34.63 2.27
N TYR A 218 -4.89 -34.03 3.46
CA TYR A 218 -5.54 -34.59 4.65
C TYR A 218 -6.30 -33.55 5.46
N ILE A 219 -7.47 -33.95 5.98
CA ILE A 219 -8.26 -33.23 6.99
C ILE A 219 -8.78 -34.17 8.07
N SER A 220 -8.70 -33.73 9.34
CA SER A 220 -9.24 -34.45 10.49
C SER A 220 -10.76 -34.23 10.65
N SER A 221 -11.51 -34.41 9.57
CA SER A 221 -12.99 -34.34 9.56
C SER A 221 -13.54 -35.34 8.56
N ARG A 222 -14.71 -35.92 8.85
CA ARG A 222 -15.47 -36.74 7.89
C ARG A 222 -16.37 -35.89 6.99
N LYS A 223 -16.73 -34.70 7.46
CA LYS A 223 -17.74 -33.84 6.85
C LYS A 223 -17.13 -32.74 6.00
N ASP A 224 -15.91 -32.32 6.29
CA ASP A 224 -15.28 -31.19 5.60
C ASP A 224 -14.28 -31.68 4.56
N GLU A 225 -14.06 -30.87 3.53
CA GLU A 225 -13.08 -31.13 2.46
C GLU A 225 -11.67 -30.63 2.86
N ALA A 226 -10.64 -31.39 2.49
CA ALA A 226 -9.25 -31.00 2.73
C ALA A 226 -8.79 -29.86 1.81
N ALA A 227 -7.75 -29.14 2.22
CA ALA A 227 -7.09 -28.12 1.42
C ALA A 227 -6.71 -28.65 0.03
N SER A 228 -6.80 -27.82 -1.00
CA SER A 228 -6.55 -28.21 -2.38
C SER A 228 -5.14 -28.73 -2.57
N LEU A 229 -5.03 -29.80 -3.35
CA LEU A 229 -3.75 -30.33 -3.78
C LEU A 229 -3.94 -31.03 -5.13
N TRP A 230 -3.09 -30.68 -6.07
CA TRP A 230 -3.15 -31.14 -7.45
C TRP A 230 -1.82 -31.77 -7.83
N PHE A 231 -1.87 -32.71 -8.75
CA PHE A 231 -0.66 -33.23 -9.39
C PHE A 231 -0.78 -33.20 -10.90
N SER A 232 0.36 -33.09 -11.57
CA SER A 232 0.50 -33.19 -13.01
C SER A 232 1.71 -34.06 -13.33
N SER A 233 1.58 -34.94 -14.34
CA SER A 233 2.67 -35.79 -14.81
C SER A 233 2.79 -35.67 -16.33
N GLY A 234 4.01 -35.73 -16.85
CA GLY A 234 4.25 -35.62 -18.29
C GLY A 234 5.71 -35.75 -18.70
N THR A 235 5.99 -35.43 -19.96
CA THR A 235 7.34 -35.49 -20.55
C THR A 235 8.08 -34.17 -20.42
N THR A 236 7.40 -33.05 -20.67
CA THR A 236 7.98 -31.71 -20.69
C THR A 236 6.99 -30.67 -20.16
N PHE A 237 7.52 -29.71 -19.40
CA PHE A 237 6.78 -28.55 -18.92
C PHE A 237 7.42 -27.30 -19.53
N SER A 238 6.74 -26.69 -20.50
CA SER A 238 7.30 -25.60 -21.28
C SER A 238 6.25 -24.56 -21.65
N GLU A 239 6.73 -23.35 -21.92
CA GLU A 239 5.93 -22.26 -22.45
C GLU A 239 5.53 -22.58 -23.90
N TYR A 240 4.24 -22.48 -24.21
CA TYR A 240 3.71 -22.71 -25.57
C TYR A 240 3.27 -21.41 -26.26
N ALA A 241 3.11 -20.32 -25.51
CA ALA A 241 2.80 -18.99 -26.01
C ALA A 241 3.41 -17.94 -25.07
N ASP A 242 3.83 -16.81 -25.65
CA ASP A 242 4.41 -15.69 -24.90
C ASP A 242 3.46 -15.17 -23.83
N GLY A 243 4.00 -14.71 -22.71
CA GLY A 243 3.22 -14.19 -21.58
C GLY A 243 3.03 -15.20 -20.44
N GLY A 244 3.89 -16.23 -20.36
CA GLY A 244 3.87 -17.19 -19.26
C GLY A 244 2.82 -18.28 -19.43
N HIS A 245 2.41 -18.59 -20.66
CA HIS A 245 1.46 -19.67 -20.93
C HIS A 245 2.20 -21.00 -21.03
N TYR A 246 2.15 -21.78 -19.95
CA TYR A 246 2.78 -23.10 -19.84
C TYR A 246 1.75 -24.21 -20.04
N LYS A 247 2.23 -25.35 -20.53
CA LYS A 247 1.47 -26.60 -20.61
C LYS A 247 2.30 -27.81 -20.25
N MET A 248 1.66 -28.84 -19.72
CA MET A 248 2.27 -30.15 -19.50
C MET A 248 2.08 -31.01 -20.75
N SER A 249 3.16 -31.24 -21.51
CA SER A 249 3.09 -32.11 -22.68
C SER A 249 3.29 -33.57 -22.29
N LYS A 250 2.52 -34.46 -22.93
CA LYS A 250 2.58 -35.93 -22.75
C LYS A 250 2.89 -36.60 -24.08
N ALA A 251 4.11 -36.40 -24.58
CA ALA A 251 4.52 -36.92 -25.90
C ALA A 251 4.73 -38.45 -25.89
N ASP A 252 5.23 -38.98 -24.76
CA ASP A 252 5.56 -40.40 -24.59
C ASP A 252 4.75 -41.03 -23.46
N ARG A 253 4.74 -42.37 -23.42
CA ARG A 253 4.18 -43.14 -22.29
C ARG A 253 5.00 -43.05 -21.00
N ARG A 254 6.21 -42.48 -21.05
CA ARG A 254 7.09 -42.33 -19.88
C ARG A 254 6.86 -40.96 -19.24
N GLU A 255 6.68 -40.96 -17.93
CA GLU A 255 6.59 -39.73 -17.14
C GLU A 255 7.99 -39.31 -16.71
N ASN A 256 8.50 -38.21 -17.28
CA ASN A 256 9.81 -37.66 -16.94
C ASN A 256 9.71 -36.54 -15.91
N ILE A 257 8.53 -35.98 -15.72
CA ILE A 257 8.26 -34.86 -14.83
C ILE A 257 7.00 -35.19 -14.03
N ILE A 258 7.07 -34.98 -12.73
CA ILE A 258 5.92 -35.01 -11.82
C ILE A 258 5.95 -33.72 -11.01
N MET A 259 4.81 -33.04 -10.98
CA MET A 259 4.60 -31.81 -10.23
C MET A 259 3.45 -31.99 -9.27
N ILE A 260 3.58 -31.45 -8.06
CA ILE A 260 2.49 -31.36 -7.08
C ILE A 260 2.37 -29.89 -6.68
N ALA A 261 1.17 -29.34 -6.71
CA ALA A 261 0.96 -27.94 -6.35
C ALA A 261 -0.34 -27.75 -5.57
N SER A 262 -0.34 -26.75 -4.69
CA SER A 262 -1.57 -26.33 -4.01
C SER A 262 -2.62 -25.81 -4.99
N GLU A 263 -2.17 -25.13 -6.06
CA GLU A 263 -2.96 -24.65 -7.19
C GLU A 263 -2.28 -25.02 -8.52
N PRO A 264 -3.04 -25.39 -9.58
CA PRO A 264 -2.49 -25.61 -10.91
C PRO A 264 -1.70 -24.40 -11.43
N LEU A 265 -0.48 -24.60 -11.91
CA LEU A 265 0.36 -23.52 -12.49
C LEU A 265 -0.09 -23.11 -13.90
N THR A 266 -0.96 -23.89 -14.52
CA THR A 266 -1.45 -23.69 -15.90
C THR A 266 -2.97 -23.58 -15.91
N PHE A 267 -3.53 -22.87 -16.89
CA PHE A 267 -4.99 -22.74 -17.04
C PHE A 267 -5.64 -23.94 -17.74
N GLU A 268 -4.83 -24.81 -18.35
CA GLU A 268 -5.29 -26.04 -18.97
C GLU A 268 -5.66 -27.06 -17.88
N ARG A 269 -6.95 -27.09 -17.52
CA ARG A 269 -7.48 -28.00 -16.47
C ARG A 269 -7.25 -29.48 -16.77
N ALA A 270 -7.05 -29.86 -18.02
CA ALA A 270 -6.77 -31.24 -18.42
C ALA A 270 -5.38 -31.73 -17.97
N ASP A 271 -4.47 -30.82 -17.65
CA ASP A 271 -3.09 -31.14 -17.26
C ASP A 271 -2.98 -31.56 -15.79
N TRP A 272 -3.94 -31.14 -14.96
CA TRP A 272 -3.89 -31.27 -13.52
C TRP A 272 -5.01 -32.16 -13.01
N MET A 273 -4.64 -33.13 -12.18
CA MET A 273 -5.58 -34.00 -11.49
C MET A 273 -5.60 -33.64 -10.01
N GLU A 274 -6.81 -33.51 -9.47
CA GLU A 274 -7.00 -33.26 -8.05
C GLU A 274 -6.68 -34.53 -7.26
N ILE A 275 -5.86 -34.41 -6.23
CA ILE A 275 -5.60 -35.49 -5.28
C ILE A 275 -6.84 -35.60 -4.39
N LYS A 276 -7.37 -36.80 -4.13
CA LYS A 276 -8.58 -36.95 -3.31
C LYS A 276 -8.30 -36.59 -1.84
N THR A 277 -9.35 -36.13 -1.14
CA THR A 277 -9.28 -35.88 0.31
C THR A 277 -8.92 -37.16 1.07
N ASN A 278 -8.03 -37.03 2.04
CA ASN A 278 -7.44 -38.09 2.87
C ASN A 278 -6.69 -39.15 2.06
N ASN A 279 -5.93 -38.68 1.06
CA ASN A 279 -4.97 -39.49 0.32
C ASN A 279 -3.54 -38.99 0.52
N MET A 280 -2.61 -39.92 0.42
CA MET A 280 -1.18 -39.70 0.34
C MET A 280 -0.71 -39.97 -1.09
N VAL A 281 0.21 -39.13 -1.58
CA VAL A 281 0.89 -39.29 -2.86
C VAL A 281 2.36 -39.54 -2.61
N ILE A 282 2.90 -40.59 -3.24
CA ILE A 282 4.31 -40.95 -3.14
C ILE A 282 4.91 -40.91 -4.53
N ILE A 283 5.96 -40.13 -4.71
CA ILE A 283 6.78 -40.16 -5.91
C ILE A 283 8.05 -40.93 -5.58
N THR A 284 8.22 -42.07 -6.25
CA THR A 284 9.39 -42.94 -6.04
C THR A 284 10.63 -42.43 -6.80
N PRO A 285 11.85 -42.90 -6.47
CA PRO A 285 13.06 -42.56 -7.22
C PRO A 285 12.92 -42.86 -8.72
N LYS A 286 12.20 -43.94 -9.06
CA LYS A 286 11.93 -44.38 -10.45
C LYS A 286 10.81 -43.60 -11.17
N MET A 287 10.39 -42.45 -10.67
CA MET A 287 9.34 -41.60 -11.25
C MET A 287 7.95 -42.25 -11.32
N ASN A 288 7.65 -43.23 -10.45
CA ASN A 288 6.28 -43.72 -10.28
C ASN A 288 5.53 -42.85 -9.28
N LEU A 289 4.31 -42.43 -9.63
CA LEU A 289 3.36 -41.76 -8.74
C LEU A 289 2.36 -42.77 -8.17
N LEU A 290 2.40 -42.96 -6.85
CA LEU A 290 1.48 -43.83 -6.12
C LEU A 290 0.49 -42.97 -5.33
N GLN A 291 -0.80 -43.26 -5.44
CA GLN A 291 -1.83 -42.64 -4.58
C GLN A 291 -2.37 -43.70 -3.62
N ILE A 292 -2.24 -43.46 -2.32
CA ILE A 292 -2.59 -44.39 -1.26
C ILE A 292 -3.59 -43.70 -0.32
N PRO A 293 -4.77 -44.28 -0.04
CA PRO A 293 -5.71 -43.72 0.91
C PRO A 293 -5.14 -43.77 2.34
N ILE A 294 -5.34 -42.70 3.10
CA ILE A 294 -5.05 -42.66 4.54
C ILE A 294 -6.30 -43.16 5.25
N ILE A 295 -6.29 -44.44 5.64
CA ILE A 295 -7.45 -45.10 6.23
C ILE A 295 -7.42 -44.90 7.75
N ASP A 296 -8.24 -43.97 8.22
CA ASP A 296 -8.50 -43.70 9.63
C ASP A 296 -9.99 -43.40 9.86
N LYS A 297 -10.34 -42.90 11.05
CA LYS A 297 -11.73 -42.54 11.38
C LYS A 297 -12.29 -41.39 10.55
N PHE A 298 -11.44 -40.58 9.90
CA PHE A 298 -11.82 -39.44 9.09
C PHE A 298 -11.95 -39.80 7.60
N TYR A 299 -11.40 -40.95 7.19
CA TYR A 299 -11.55 -41.49 5.85
C TYR A 299 -13.01 -41.75 5.47
N VAL A 300 -13.34 -41.39 4.23
CA VAL A 300 -14.65 -41.67 3.61
C VAL A 300 -14.38 -42.34 2.27
N PRO A 301 -14.83 -43.59 2.06
CA PRO A 301 -14.62 -44.30 0.81
C PRO A 301 -15.26 -43.56 -0.38
N PRO A 302 -14.63 -43.53 -1.56
CA PRO A 302 -15.18 -42.85 -2.74
C PRO A 302 -16.54 -43.38 -3.20
N SER A 303 -16.85 -44.65 -2.90
CA SER A 303 -18.13 -45.29 -3.20
C SER A 303 -19.22 -45.01 -2.14
N GLY A 304 -18.87 -44.37 -1.02
CA GLY A 304 -19.80 -44.07 0.05
C GLY A 304 -20.61 -42.80 -0.21
N PRO A 305 -21.86 -42.71 0.27
CA PRO A 305 -22.73 -41.54 0.07
C PRO A 305 -22.17 -40.24 0.67
N GLY A 306 -21.19 -40.33 1.59
CA GLY A 306 -20.53 -39.17 2.20
C GLY A 306 -19.38 -38.56 1.38
N ALA A 307 -18.88 -39.22 0.33
CA ALA A 307 -17.71 -38.72 -0.41
C ALA A 307 -18.02 -37.49 -1.27
N SER A 308 -19.22 -37.43 -1.87
CA SER A 308 -19.71 -36.27 -2.62
C SER A 308 -20.36 -35.20 -1.74
N ALA A 309 -20.60 -35.50 -0.46
CA ALA A 309 -21.33 -34.66 0.49
C ALA A 309 -20.43 -33.86 1.44
N ARG A 310 -19.11 -33.86 1.23
CA ARG A 310 -18.19 -33.07 2.06
C ARG A 310 -18.42 -31.57 1.84
N ALA A 311 -18.58 -30.83 2.92
CA ALA A 311 -18.70 -29.38 2.91
C ALA A 311 -17.35 -28.75 2.55
N THR A 312 -17.39 -27.82 1.60
CA THR A 312 -16.20 -27.08 1.15
C THR A 312 -15.96 -25.81 1.97
N GLU A 313 -16.94 -25.42 2.79
CA GLU A 313 -16.99 -24.13 3.47
C GLU A 313 -15.79 -23.90 4.39
N PHE A 314 -15.42 -24.88 5.22
CA PHE A 314 -14.31 -24.75 6.16
C PHE A 314 -12.98 -24.44 5.47
N ALA A 315 -12.57 -25.27 4.51
CA ALA A 315 -11.34 -25.03 3.76
C ALA A 315 -11.43 -23.77 2.87
N ARG A 316 -12.62 -23.42 2.38
CA ARG A 316 -12.87 -22.21 1.59
C ARG A 316 -12.76 -20.93 2.42
N GLU A 317 -13.26 -20.91 3.65
CA GLU A 317 -13.10 -19.79 4.60
C GLU A 317 -11.63 -19.57 4.96
N LYS A 318 -10.86 -20.66 5.10
CA LYS A 318 -9.40 -20.59 5.26
C LYS A 318 -8.69 -20.25 3.94
N GLY A 319 -9.41 -20.12 2.82
CA GLY A 319 -8.85 -19.80 1.51
C GLY A 319 -7.98 -20.92 0.95
N LEU A 320 -8.44 -22.17 0.96
CA LEU A 320 -7.71 -23.36 0.52
C LEU A 320 -8.45 -24.18 -0.55
N LEU A 321 -9.56 -23.68 -1.12
CA LEU A 321 -10.37 -24.36 -2.15
C LEU A 321 -10.88 -23.40 -3.22
N ILE A 322 -11.08 -23.88 -4.45
CA ILE A 322 -11.62 -23.08 -5.57
C ILE A 322 -13.12 -22.85 -5.30
N PRO A 323 -13.67 -21.63 -5.48
CA PRO A 323 -15.12 -21.45 -5.54
C PRO A 323 -15.70 -22.30 -6.68
N ARG A 324 -16.43 -23.38 -6.38
CA ARG A 324 -17.22 -24.09 -7.39
C ARG A 324 -18.38 -23.18 -7.78
N THR A 325 -18.36 -22.63 -8.99
CA THR A 325 -19.56 -22.03 -9.59
C THR A 325 -20.61 -23.13 -9.68
N ASN A 326 -21.71 -23.00 -8.94
CA ASN A 326 -22.88 -23.86 -9.05
C ASN A 326 -23.42 -23.77 -10.49
N ILE A 327 -23.09 -24.76 -11.32
CA ILE A 327 -23.75 -24.99 -12.60
C ILE A 327 -25.01 -25.81 -12.29
N SER A 328 -26.03 -25.13 -11.78
CA SER A 328 -27.37 -25.70 -11.62
C SER A 328 -28.43 -24.64 -11.95
N SER A 329 -28.29 -24.02 -13.13
CA SER A 329 -29.35 -23.31 -13.85
C SER A 329 -28.80 -22.83 -15.21
N ILE A 330 -28.50 -23.76 -16.11
CA ILE A 330 -28.42 -23.42 -17.53
C ILE A 330 -29.76 -23.84 -18.13
N ASP A 331 -30.65 -22.87 -18.25
CA ASP A 331 -31.83 -23.01 -19.09
C ASP A 331 -31.39 -23.31 -20.53
N LYS A 332 -32.11 -24.26 -21.13
CA LYS A 332 -31.93 -24.70 -22.52
C LYS A 332 -32.05 -23.50 -23.48
N PRO A 333 -31.18 -23.38 -24.51
CA PRO A 333 -31.38 -22.38 -25.54
C PRO A 333 -32.50 -22.85 -26.50
N SER A 334 -33.64 -22.15 -26.49
CA SER A 334 -34.64 -22.26 -27.57
C SER A 334 -34.31 -21.26 -28.68
N ALA A 335 -34.18 -21.79 -29.89
CA ALA A 335 -33.96 -21.08 -31.14
C ALA A 335 -35.07 -20.06 -31.47
N ILE A 336 -34.69 -18.96 -32.13
CA ILE A 336 -35.39 -18.12 -33.14
C ILE A 336 -34.40 -16.96 -33.42
N GLY A 337 -33.66 -16.91 -34.55
CA GLY A 337 -34.14 -16.49 -35.88
C GLY A 337 -33.67 -15.06 -36.20
N ARG A 338 -32.48 -14.88 -36.80
CA ARG A 338 -32.02 -13.62 -37.45
C ARG A 338 -32.50 -13.57 -38.91
N PRO A 339 -32.69 -12.38 -39.50
CA PRO A 339 -31.72 -11.90 -40.51
C PRO A 339 -31.46 -10.38 -40.40
N MET A 340 -30.23 -9.84 -40.48
CA MET A 340 -29.24 -9.71 -41.58
C MET A 340 -29.64 -8.67 -42.66
N ARG A 341 -28.80 -7.63 -42.81
CA ARG A 341 -28.47 -6.81 -44.00
C ARG A 341 -27.40 -5.79 -43.59
N ASP A 342 -26.13 -5.96 -43.96
CA ASP A 342 -25.43 -5.73 -45.25
C ASP A 342 -25.05 -4.26 -45.54
N GLU A 343 -23.77 -4.13 -45.87
CA GLU A 343 -22.97 -2.93 -46.04
C GLU A 343 -23.13 -2.25 -47.42
N THR A 344 -22.47 -1.08 -47.51
CA THR A 344 -21.75 -0.50 -48.66
C THR A 344 -22.40 0.55 -49.60
N ARG A 345 -21.77 1.74 -49.55
CA ARG A 345 -21.15 2.55 -50.64
C ARG A 345 -21.94 3.62 -51.44
N LEU A 346 -21.23 4.78 -51.55
CA LEU A 346 -21.07 5.71 -52.71
C LEU A 346 -22.28 6.59 -53.09
N VAL A 347 -22.19 7.81 -53.65
CA VAL A 347 -21.20 8.91 -53.77
C VAL A 347 -21.95 10.09 -54.45
N THR A 348 -21.60 11.33 -54.08
CA THR A 348 -21.72 12.64 -54.78
C THR A 348 -23.01 13.17 -55.45
N GLU A 349 -23.32 14.42 -55.06
CA GLU A 349 -23.63 15.64 -55.85
C GLU A 349 -24.68 15.63 -56.98
N SER A 350 -25.60 16.62 -56.89
CA SER A 350 -26.00 17.44 -58.04
C SER A 350 -26.43 18.85 -57.60
N GLN A 351 -26.00 19.83 -58.39
CA GLN A 351 -26.18 21.27 -58.24
C GLN A 351 -27.44 21.80 -58.96
N THR A 352 -27.65 23.12 -58.77
CA THR A 352 -28.40 24.09 -59.59
C THR A 352 -29.93 24.10 -59.40
N GLY A 353 -30.63 25.22 -59.16
CA GLY A 353 -30.32 26.64 -59.24
C GLY A 353 -31.38 27.32 -60.11
N ALA A 354 -32.12 28.33 -59.61
CA ALA A 354 -32.69 29.44 -60.40
C ALA A 354 -33.63 30.39 -59.61
N CYS A 355 -33.31 31.69 -59.74
CA CYS A 355 -34.20 32.85 -59.96
C CYS A 355 -34.91 33.60 -58.79
N THR A 356 -34.37 34.81 -58.57
CA THR A 356 -34.81 36.10 -58.00
C THR A 356 -36.05 36.76 -58.67
N PRO A 357 -36.51 37.99 -58.30
CA PRO A 357 -36.55 38.73 -57.00
C PRO A 357 -37.90 39.47 -56.73
N ALA A 358 -38.01 40.16 -55.58
CA ALA A 358 -38.42 41.59 -55.43
C ALA A 358 -39.46 41.95 -54.32
N THR A 359 -38.99 42.80 -53.39
CA THR A 359 -39.67 43.91 -52.65
C THR A 359 -40.92 43.66 -51.79
N THR A 360 -40.84 43.90 -50.46
CA THR A 360 -41.17 45.20 -49.82
C THR A 360 -40.96 45.19 -48.28
N THR A 361 -40.21 46.20 -47.81
CA THR A 361 -40.34 47.01 -46.57
C THR A 361 -40.84 46.41 -45.25
N GLY A 362 -40.01 46.52 -44.20
CA GLY A 362 -40.41 46.45 -42.79
C GLY A 362 -39.21 46.60 -41.86
N THR A 363 -38.98 47.82 -41.37
CA THR A 363 -37.91 48.24 -40.46
C THR A 363 -38.14 47.77 -39.02
N SER A 364 -37.10 47.21 -38.38
CA SER A 364 -36.84 47.38 -36.94
C SER A 364 -35.38 47.03 -36.63
N ASP A 365 -34.61 48.07 -36.30
CA ASP A 365 -33.24 47.99 -35.80
C ASP A 365 -33.17 47.23 -34.47
N ILE A 366 -32.33 46.20 -34.41
CA ILE A 366 -31.71 45.73 -33.17
C ILE A 366 -30.22 45.56 -33.48
N GLY A 367 -29.42 46.50 -32.97
CA GLY A 367 -27.97 46.48 -33.08
C GLY A 367 -27.37 45.26 -32.40
N LEU A 368 -26.74 44.38 -33.19
CA LEU A 368 -25.80 43.38 -32.70
C LEU A 368 -24.47 44.08 -32.40
N SER A 369 -24.18 44.24 -31.11
CA SER A 369 -22.82 44.47 -30.60
C SER A 369 -21.88 43.36 -31.08
N PRO A 370 -20.66 43.67 -31.55
CA PRO A 370 -19.71 42.64 -31.95
C PRO A 370 -19.28 41.80 -30.72
N LEU A 371 -19.23 40.48 -30.91
CA LEU A 371 -18.63 39.51 -29.98
C LEU A 371 -17.24 40.00 -29.52
N PRO A 372 -16.86 39.82 -28.25
CA PRO A 372 -15.57 40.28 -27.76
C PRO A 372 -14.46 39.52 -28.48
N MET A 373 -13.70 40.22 -29.32
CA MET A 373 -12.44 39.72 -29.84
C MET A 373 -11.55 39.35 -28.65
N LEU A 374 -11.17 38.07 -28.55
CA LEU A 374 -10.17 37.58 -27.61
C LEU A 374 -8.87 38.37 -27.83
N THR A 375 -8.62 39.35 -26.98
CA THR A 375 -7.41 40.18 -27.05
C THR A 375 -6.17 39.31 -26.77
N PRO A 376 -5.03 39.52 -27.45
CA PRO A 376 -3.78 38.80 -27.19
C PRO A 376 -3.35 38.79 -25.71
N TRP A 377 -3.74 39.83 -24.97
CA TRP A 377 -3.51 39.94 -23.52
C TRP A 377 -4.29 38.92 -22.69
N PHE A 378 -5.54 38.62 -23.08
CA PHE A 378 -6.35 37.59 -22.42
C PHE A 378 -5.74 36.20 -22.64
N LEU A 379 -5.30 35.90 -23.87
CA LEU A 379 -4.59 34.65 -24.19
C LEU A 379 -3.28 34.52 -23.40
N TRP A 380 -2.52 35.61 -23.28
CA TRP A 380 -1.27 35.64 -22.53
C TRP A 380 -1.46 35.44 -21.02
N SER A 381 -2.48 36.08 -20.43
CA SER A 381 -2.86 35.89 -19.03
C SER A 381 -3.34 34.46 -18.76
N ALA A 382 -4.14 33.89 -19.66
CA ALA A 382 -4.55 32.49 -19.57
C ALA A 382 -3.34 31.53 -19.67
N LEU A 383 -2.38 31.81 -20.57
CA LEU A 383 -1.16 31.02 -20.73
C LEU A 383 -0.25 31.08 -19.49
N SER A 384 -0.07 32.26 -18.89
CA SER A 384 0.77 32.42 -17.70
C SER A 384 0.14 31.78 -16.46
N HIS A 385 -1.19 31.83 -16.32
CA HIS A 385 -1.90 31.17 -15.23
C HIS A 385 -1.86 29.64 -15.36
N THR A 386 -2.06 29.12 -16.58
CA THR A 386 -1.95 27.68 -16.85
C THR A 386 -0.52 27.17 -16.67
N ALA A 387 0.49 27.95 -17.04
CA ALA A 387 1.90 27.63 -16.79
C ALA A 387 2.21 27.51 -15.28
N ARG A 388 1.73 28.44 -14.45
CA ARG A 388 1.91 28.39 -12.98
C ARG A 388 1.21 27.18 -12.34
N LEU A 389 0.03 26.82 -12.85
CA LEU A 389 -0.67 25.62 -12.39
C LEU A 389 0.09 24.35 -12.79
N SER A 390 0.63 24.34 -14.01
CA SER A 390 1.41 23.23 -14.53
C SER A 390 2.69 22.98 -13.72
N THR A 391 3.43 24.02 -13.33
CA THR A 391 4.65 23.87 -12.53
C THR A 391 4.38 23.29 -11.13
N VAL A 392 3.29 23.72 -10.48
CA VAL A 392 2.85 23.14 -9.21
C VAL A 392 2.51 21.66 -9.37
N LEU A 393 1.77 21.31 -10.41
CA LEU A 393 1.41 19.92 -10.70
C LEU A 393 2.65 19.06 -11.00
N GLN A 394 3.61 19.60 -11.75
CA GLN A 394 4.88 18.92 -12.03
C GLN A 394 5.65 18.62 -10.75
N ILE A 395 5.77 19.58 -9.82
CA ILE A 395 6.45 19.35 -8.52
C ILE A 395 5.71 18.27 -7.70
N LEU A 396 4.37 18.34 -7.63
CA LEU A 396 3.56 17.37 -6.90
C LEU A 396 3.77 15.94 -7.40
N ILE A 397 3.96 15.77 -8.71
CA ILE A 397 4.10 14.45 -9.35
C ILE A 397 5.56 13.99 -9.35
N PHE A 398 6.51 14.86 -9.73
CA PHE A 398 7.89 14.46 -10.00
C PHE A 398 8.66 14.05 -8.74
N LEU A 399 8.42 14.72 -7.60
CA LEU A 399 9.11 14.39 -6.35
C LEU A 399 8.75 12.99 -5.82
N PRO A 400 7.46 12.64 -5.61
CA PRO A 400 7.07 11.27 -5.26
C PRO A 400 7.45 10.26 -6.32
N LEU A 401 7.36 10.62 -7.61
CA LEU A 401 7.78 9.75 -8.70
C LEU A 401 9.25 9.37 -8.56
N THR A 402 10.16 10.34 -8.34
CA THR A 402 11.59 10.03 -8.11
C THR A 402 11.86 9.21 -6.88
N LEU A 403 11.12 9.47 -5.79
CA LEU A 403 11.25 8.72 -4.55
C LEU A 403 10.85 7.25 -4.75
N ALA A 404 9.83 7.02 -5.57
CA ALA A 404 9.30 5.69 -5.86
C ALA A 404 10.08 4.92 -6.95
N THR A 405 10.66 5.61 -7.93
CA THR A 405 11.30 4.94 -9.09
C THR A 405 12.81 4.76 -8.98
N LEU A 406 13.51 5.62 -8.23
CA LEU A 406 14.98 5.66 -8.21
C LEU A 406 15.53 5.35 -6.82
N SER A 407 15.53 6.33 -5.92
CA SER A 407 16.05 6.22 -4.55
C SER A 407 15.77 7.51 -3.77
N THR A 408 15.90 7.46 -2.44
CA THR A 408 15.86 8.64 -1.57
C THR A 408 16.92 9.68 -1.95
N GLN A 409 18.10 9.24 -2.39
CA GLN A 409 19.19 10.12 -2.82
C GLN A 409 18.86 10.88 -4.11
N ALA A 410 18.22 10.22 -5.08
CA ALA A 410 17.74 10.85 -6.30
C ALA A 410 16.62 11.86 -6.01
N PHE A 411 15.70 11.51 -5.11
CA PHE A 411 14.67 12.43 -4.63
C PHE A 411 15.27 13.68 -3.97
N LEU A 412 16.25 13.51 -3.08
CA LEU A 412 16.93 14.62 -2.41
C LEU A 412 17.64 15.53 -3.41
N LEU A 413 18.32 14.95 -4.40
CA LEU A 413 18.97 15.73 -5.45
C LEU A 413 17.95 16.51 -6.30
N LEU A 414 16.86 15.88 -6.74
CA LEU A 414 15.81 16.56 -7.49
C LEU A 414 15.19 17.68 -6.66
N SER A 415 14.88 17.43 -5.37
CA SER A 415 14.37 18.45 -4.46
C SER A 415 15.32 19.63 -4.32
N LEU A 416 16.62 19.38 -4.22
CA LEU A 416 17.64 20.43 -4.13
C LEU A 416 17.65 21.28 -5.41
N LEU A 417 17.69 20.63 -6.58
CA LEU A 417 17.68 21.29 -7.88
C LEU A 417 16.42 22.14 -8.10
N LEU A 418 15.25 21.60 -7.75
CA LEU A 418 13.98 22.33 -7.80
C LEU A 418 13.95 23.52 -6.83
N SER A 419 14.54 23.37 -5.64
CA SER A 419 14.63 24.44 -4.64
C SER A 419 15.53 25.57 -5.13
N ILE A 420 16.73 25.24 -5.64
CA ILE A 420 17.65 26.22 -6.24
C ILE A 420 16.99 26.93 -7.43
N HIS A 421 16.34 26.17 -8.31
CA HIS A 421 15.63 26.75 -9.44
C HIS A 421 14.51 27.70 -9.01
N SER A 422 13.73 27.33 -7.98
CA SER A 422 12.66 28.18 -7.44
C SER A 422 13.18 29.46 -6.77
N LEU A 423 14.37 29.42 -6.14
CA LEU A 423 15.04 30.60 -5.60
C LEU A 423 15.47 31.54 -6.72
N ILE A 424 16.14 31.02 -7.75
CA ILE A 424 16.57 31.80 -8.92
C ILE A 424 15.35 32.46 -9.57
N HIS A 425 14.27 31.70 -9.76
CA HIS A 425 13.03 32.21 -10.36
C HIS A 425 12.38 33.31 -9.51
N GLY A 426 12.27 33.11 -8.19
CA GLY A 426 11.76 34.12 -7.27
C GLY A 426 12.58 35.42 -7.31
N THR A 427 13.92 35.31 -7.33
CA THR A 427 14.81 36.47 -7.46
C THR A 427 14.67 37.16 -8.81
N LEU A 428 14.51 36.42 -9.91
CA LEU A 428 14.27 37.00 -11.24
C LEU A 428 12.93 37.74 -11.30
N ILE A 429 11.87 37.21 -10.67
CA ILE A 429 10.58 37.90 -10.55
C ILE A 429 10.73 39.18 -9.73
N LEU A 430 11.49 39.15 -8.64
CA LEU A 430 11.72 40.32 -7.80
C LEU A 430 12.43 41.45 -8.56
N LEU A 431 13.40 41.11 -9.42
CA LEU A 431 14.23 42.06 -10.17
C LEU A 431 13.57 42.56 -11.47
N TRP A 432 12.90 41.68 -12.23
CA TRP A 432 12.38 41.99 -13.57
C TRP A 432 10.84 42.05 -13.68
N GLY A 433 10.09 41.48 -12.73
CA GLY A 433 8.62 41.62 -12.68
C GLY A 433 7.82 41.07 -13.86
N SER A 434 8.41 40.30 -14.78
CA SER A 434 7.74 39.86 -16.01
C SER A 434 7.05 38.50 -15.88
N ASP A 435 5.78 38.43 -16.31
CA ASP A 435 5.00 37.19 -16.34
C ASP A 435 5.53 36.14 -17.33
N ALA A 436 6.33 36.54 -18.32
CA ALA A 436 6.97 35.63 -19.28
C ALA A 436 7.89 34.60 -18.59
N LEU A 437 8.47 34.96 -17.44
CA LEU A 437 9.32 34.09 -16.64
C LEU A 437 8.57 32.86 -16.12
N SER A 438 7.25 32.93 -15.95
CA SER A 438 6.45 31.79 -15.49
C SER A 438 6.25 30.72 -16.58
N VAL A 439 6.22 31.12 -17.86
CA VAL A 439 6.07 30.20 -19.00
C VAL A 439 7.38 29.47 -19.28
N LEU A 440 8.51 30.17 -19.17
CA LEU A 440 9.85 29.59 -19.35
C LEU A 440 10.17 28.48 -18.32
N GLN A 441 9.44 28.44 -17.23
CA GLN A 441 9.64 27.51 -16.13
C GLN A 441 9.07 26.10 -16.41
N VAL A 442 8.05 26.00 -17.26
CA VAL A 442 7.35 24.74 -17.58
C VAL A 442 8.28 23.66 -18.17
N PRO A 443 9.19 23.95 -19.13
CA PRO A 443 10.13 22.95 -19.63
C PRO A 443 11.30 22.65 -18.67
N MET A 444 11.58 23.53 -17.71
CA MET A 444 12.72 23.37 -16.81
C MET A 444 12.55 22.21 -15.82
N HIS A 445 11.36 21.98 -15.27
CA HIS A 445 11.17 20.88 -14.32
C HIS A 445 11.32 19.49 -14.98
N PRO A 446 10.74 19.21 -16.17
CA PRO A 446 11.03 17.98 -16.90
C PRO A 446 12.52 17.83 -17.25
N PHE A 447 13.20 18.92 -17.59
CA PHE A 447 14.64 18.90 -17.83
C PHE A 447 15.43 18.49 -16.57
N LEU A 448 15.14 19.10 -15.42
CA LEU A 448 15.78 18.76 -14.14
C LEU A 448 15.49 17.32 -13.72
N LEU A 449 14.29 16.82 -13.98
CA LEU A 449 13.92 15.41 -13.78
C LEU A 449 14.80 14.50 -14.63
N LEU A 450 14.93 14.76 -15.93
CA LEU A 450 15.77 13.97 -16.83
C LEU A 450 17.25 14.03 -16.46
N VAL A 451 17.76 15.18 -16.03
CA VAL A 451 19.13 15.33 -15.51
C VAL A 451 19.34 14.44 -14.29
N CYS A 452 18.37 14.41 -13.36
CA CYS A 452 18.43 13.55 -12.19
C CYS A 452 18.40 12.06 -12.58
N PHE A 453 17.50 11.67 -13.49
CA PHE A 453 17.43 10.29 -13.98
C PHE A 453 18.74 9.86 -14.67
N ASN A 454 19.35 10.74 -15.46
CA ASN A 454 20.60 10.46 -16.14
C ASN A 454 21.80 10.41 -15.17
N ALA A 455 21.82 11.26 -14.14
CA ALA A 455 22.87 11.23 -13.13
C ALA A 455 22.87 9.90 -12.34
N PHE A 456 21.68 9.33 -12.10
CA PHE A 456 21.50 8.07 -11.36
C PHE A 456 21.41 6.82 -12.25
N SER A 457 21.45 6.95 -13.57
CA SER A 457 21.51 5.80 -14.50
C SER A 457 22.92 5.22 -14.65
N SER A 458 23.94 5.96 -14.23
CA SER A 458 25.35 5.58 -14.26
C SER A 458 26.00 5.74 -12.87
N SER A 459 27.32 5.56 -12.76
CA SER A 459 28.04 5.79 -11.50
C SER A 459 27.88 7.25 -11.05
N VAL A 460 27.16 7.46 -9.94
CA VAL A 460 26.89 8.81 -9.41
C VAL A 460 28.18 9.42 -8.85
N HIS A 461 28.46 10.68 -9.22
CA HIS A 461 29.63 11.38 -8.69
C HIS A 461 29.48 11.64 -7.17
N PRO A 462 30.51 11.38 -6.34
CA PRO A 462 30.39 11.47 -4.87
C PRO A 462 29.88 12.82 -4.35
N TRP A 463 30.26 13.93 -5.00
CA TRP A 463 29.85 15.28 -4.59
C TRP A 463 28.35 15.52 -4.71
N LEU A 464 27.66 14.88 -5.67
CA LEU A 464 26.21 15.01 -5.84
C LEU A 464 25.47 14.30 -4.71
N ILE A 465 25.98 13.14 -4.28
CA ILE A 465 25.45 12.40 -3.12
C ILE A 465 25.64 13.23 -1.86
N THR A 466 26.85 13.77 -1.65
CA THR A 466 27.12 14.64 -0.49
C THR A 466 26.21 15.87 -0.48
N ALA A 467 26.01 16.54 -1.62
CA ALA A 467 25.08 17.68 -1.69
C ALA A 467 23.64 17.28 -1.36
N ALA A 468 23.18 16.12 -1.83
CA ALA A 468 21.86 15.57 -1.51
C ALA A 468 21.70 15.24 -0.01
N ASP A 469 22.72 14.63 0.60
CA ASP A 469 22.73 14.32 2.05
C ASP A 469 22.67 15.58 2.92
N TRP A 470 23.46 16.60 2.55
CA TRP A 470 23.44 17.89 3.24
C TRP A 470 22.07 18.57 3.13
N TRP A 471 21.45 18.49 1.95
CA TRP A 471 20.10 19.00 1.73
C TRP A 471 19.07 18.23 2.56
N GLY A 472 19.14 16.89 2.62
CA GLY A 472 18.28 16.08 3.47
C GLY A 472 18.42 16.41 4.97
N THR A 473 19.64 16.68 5.41
CA THR A 473 19.91 17.13 6.79
C THR A 473 19.29 18.50 7.06
N ALA A 474 19.43 19.45 6.12
CA ALA A 474 18.83 20.78 6.21
C ALA A 474 17.29 20.73 6.22
N LEU A 475 16.68 19.87 5.39
CA LEU A 475 15.24 19.62 5.40
C LEU A 475 14.75 19.06 6.73
N THR A 476 15.54 18.18 7.37
CA THR A 476 15.16 17.62 8.67
C THR A 476 15.29 18.65 9.79
N PHE A 477 16.36 19.47 9.76
CA PHE A 477 16.59 20.52 10.75
C PHE A 477 15.57 21.68 10.66
N SER A 478 15.00 21.93 9.49
CA SER A 478 13.97 22.95 9.29
C SER A 478 12.56 22.55 9.79
N GLY A 479 12.35 21.29 10.18
CA GLY A 479 11.10 20.79 10.74
C GLY A 479 10.48 21.65 11.85
N PRO A 480 11.21 21.97 12.94
CA PRO A 480 10.69 22.83 14.02
C PRO A 480 10.22 24.21 13.54
N VAL A 481 10.88 24.79 12.53
CA VAL A 481 10.47 26.08 11.96
C VAL A 481 9.14 25.96 11.23
N PHE A 482 8.95 24.91 10.42
CA PHE A 482 7.68 24.68 9.73
C PHE A 482 6.52 24.45 10.69
N ILE A 483 6.79 23.75 11.78
CA ILE A 483 5.79 23.45 12.81
C ILE A 483 5.42 24.72 13.57
N ALA A 484 6.41 25.50 14.01
CA ALA A 484 6.16 26.76 14.70
C ALA A 484 5.36 27.73 13.80
N MET A 485 5.71 27.84 12.52
CA MET A 485 4.95 28.66 11.57
C MET A 485 3.53 28.13 11.35
N GLU A 486 3.34 26.81 11.26
CA GLU A 486 2.01 26.19 11.15
C GLU A 486 1.14 26.53 12.38
N GLY A 487 1.66 26.34 13.58
CA GLY A 487 0.96 26.63 14.83
C GLY A 487 0.63 28.13 15.00
N LEU A 488 1.60 29.01 14.76
CA LEU A 488 1.42 30.47 14.82
C LEU A 488 0.41 30.98 13.80
N SER A 489 0.53 30.53 12.55
CA SER A 489 -0.36 30.95 11.47
C SER A 489 -1.79 30.44 11.71
N SER A 490 -1.94 29.23 12.25
CA SER A 490 -3.25 28.67 12.61
C SER A 490 -3.92 29.49 13.72
N LEU A 491 -3.14 29.86 14.74
CA LEU A 491 -3.62 30.70 15.84
C LEU A 491 -4.08 32.08 15.33
N LEU A 492 -3.27 32.74 14.49
CA LEU A 492 -3.61 34.04 13.89
C LEU A 492 -4.90 33.98 13.05
N VAL A 493 -5.09 32.93 12.27
CA VAL A 493 -6.31 32.73 11.47
C VAL A 493 -7.53 32.55 12.39
N VAL A 494 -7.41 31.74 13.44
CA VAL A 494 -8.50 31.52 14.39
C VAL A 494 -8.86 32.80 15.15
N GLN A 495 -7.88 33.59 15.59
CA GLN A 495 -8.10 34.89 16.22
C GLN A 495 -8.81 35.86 15.26
N LYS A 496 -8.37 35.95 14.01
CA LYS A 496 -9.00 36.85 13.03
C LYS A 496 -10.45 36.43 12.74
N LEU A 497 -10.72 35.13 12.70
CA LEU A 497 -12.09 34.60 12.58
C LEU A 497 -12.95 34.95 13.80
N GLY A 498 -12.38 34.92 15.00
CA GLY A 498 -13.05 35.38 16.22
C GLY A 498 -13.42 36.87 16.17
N GLN A 499 -12.47 37.72 15.77
CA GLN A 499 -12.67 39.16 15.60
C GLN A 499 -13.75 39.47 14.55
N GLU A 500 -13.68 38.83 13.39
CA GLU A 500 -14.66 39.01 12.32
C GLU A 500 -16.04 38.48 12.72
N GLY A 501 -16.07 37.34 13.42
CA GLY A 501 -17.29 36.81 14.02
C GLY A 501 -17.95 37.80 14.96
N LYS A 502 -17.18 38.48 15.82
CA LYS A 502 -17.70 39.54 16.71
C LYS A 502 -18.33 40.69 15.91
N ARG A 503 -17.74 41.09 14.78
CA ARG A 503 -18.30 42.12 13.90
C ARG A 503 -19.64 41.68 13.30
N LEU A 504 -19.70 40.47 12.76
CA LEU A 504 -20.92 39.92 12.14
C LEU A 504 -22.07 39.73 13.14
N VAL A 505 -21.78 39.40 14.40
CA VAL A 505 -22.81 39.30 15.45
C VAL A 505 -23.51 40.65 15.67
N THR A 506 -22.79 41.77 15.54
CA THR A 506 -23.40 43.11 15.69
C THR A 506 -24.28 43.51 14.49
N GLU A 507 -24.19 42.80 13.37
CA GLU A 507 -24.97 43.09 12.15
C GLU A 507 -26.36 42.42 12.14
N GLY A 508 -26.59 41.37 12.95
CA GLY A 508 -27.93 40.80 13.13
C GLY A 508 -28.02 39.45 13.85
N GLU A 509 -29.17 39.18 14.47
CA GLU A 509 -29.45 37.96 15.26
C GLU A 509 -29.26 36.65 14.48
N ALA A 510 -29.51 36.67 13.16
CA ALA A 510 -29.30 35.51 12.29
C ALA A 510 -27.83 35.08 12.24
N TYR A 511 -26.88 36.03 12.25
CA TYR A 511 -25.45 35.72 12.30
C TYR A 511 -25.03 35.16 13.65
N GLN A 512 -25.61 35.65 14.75
CA GLN A 512 -25.38 35.12 16.09
C GLN A 512 -25.80 33.64 16.18
N PHE A 513 -27.01 33.31 15.71
CA PHE A 513 -27.49 31.93 15.70
C PHE A 513 -26.65 31.03 14.79
N ALA A 514 -26.27 31.52 13.60
CA ALA A 514 -25.43 30.78 12.66
C ALA A 514 -24.03 30.49 13.24
N LEU A 515 -23.39 31.46 13.89
CA LEU A 515 -22.07 31.31 14.50
C LEU A 515 -22.08 30.39 15.72
N LEU A 516 -23.16 30.41 16.52
CA LEU A 516 -23.36 29.47 17.62
C LEU A 516 -23.52 28.02 17.11
N ILE A 517 -24.36 27.81 16.09
CA ILE A 517 -24.49 26.49 15.45
C ILE A 517 -23.16 26.04 14.85
N GLY A 518 -22.46 26.93 14.14
CA GLY A 518 -21.16 26.63 13.54
C GLY A 518 -20.14 26.21 14.59
N SER A 519 -20.09 26.92 15.71
CA SER A 519 -19.18 26.59 16.82
C SER A 519 -19.56 25.28 17.53
N ALA A 520 -20.86 25.00 17.70
CA ALA A 520 -21.32 23.73 18.25
C ALA A 520 -20.95 22.55 17.35
N ILE A 521 -21.15 22.68 16.04
CA ILE A 521 -20.72 21.69 15.03
C ILE A 521 -19.20 21.49 15.12
N ALA A 522 -18.44 22.59 15.18
CA ALA A 522 -16.98 22.54 15.31
C ALA A 522 -16.53 21.74 16.55
N TYR A 523 -17.16 21.93 17.70
CA TYR A 523 -16.88 21.13 18.90
C TYR A 523 -17.23 19.65 18.74
N VAL A 524 -18.42 19.35 18.20
CA VAL A 524 -18.87 17.96 17.99
C VAL A 524 -17.97 17.23 17.00
N VAL A 525 -17.61 17.88 15.89
CA VAL A 525 -16.69 17.32 14.89
C VAL A 525 -15.32 17.10 15.52
N SER A 526 -14.79 18.07 16.26
CA SER A 526 -13.52 17.93 16.97
C SER A 526 -13.50 16.73 17.92
N ALA A 527 -14.54 16.59 18.75
CA ALA A 527 -14.66 15.48 19.69
C ALA A 527 -14.77 14.12 18.97
N TRP A 528 -15.62 14.04 17.94
CA TRP A 528 -15.74 12.83 17.12
C TRP A 528 -14.41 12.45 16.47
N TRP A 529 -13.70 13.41 15.91
CA TRP A 529 -12.43 13.18 15.22
C TRP A 529 -11.34 12.68 16.19
N ILE A 530 -11.25 13.26 17.38
CA ILE A 530 -10.35 12.79 18.44
C ILE A 530 -10.67 11.34 18.85
N VAL A 531 -11.95 10.99 19.02
CA VAL A 531 -12.37 9.63 19.40
C VAL A 531 -12.03 8.62 18.31
N VAL A 532 -12.30 8.94 17.04
CA VAL A 532 -11.96 8.07 15.91
C VAL A 532 -10.44 7.87 15.80
N SER A 533 -9.67 8.92 16.07
CA SER A 533 -8.20 8.87 16.00
C SER A 533 -7.54 8.30 17.25
N TYR A 534 -8.27 8.11 18.35
CA TYR A 534 -7.72 7.66 19.64
C TYR A 534 -6.93 6.35 19.55
N PRO A 535 -7.42 5.26 18.91
CA PRO A 535 -6.68 4.00 18.87
C PRO A 535 -5.30 4.10 18.22
N ALA A 536 -5.16 5.03 17.27
CA ALA A 536 -3.91 5.21 16.53
C ALA A 536 -3.02 6.29 17.14
N ALA A 537 -3.59 7.40 17.64
CA ALA A 537 -2.85 8.45 18.34
C ALA A 537 -2.33 8.02 19.72
N ALA A 538 -3.03 7.08 20.38
CA ALA A 538 -2.67 6.50 21.69
C ALA A 538 -1.90 5.17 21.56
N SER A 539 -1.11 5.01 20.49
CA SER A 539 -0.33 3.79 20.23
C SER A 539 0.78 3.54 21.26
N SER A 540 1.26 4.60 21.93
CA SER A 540 2.24 4.51 23.01
C SER A 540 1.70 5.07 24.33
N PRO A 541 2.18 4.60 25.50
CA PRO A 541 1.82 5.17 26.80
C PRO A 541 2.12 6.67 26.87
N LEU A 542 3.24 7.11 26.27
CA LEU A 542 3.64 8.51 26.25
C LEU A 542 2.69 9.36 25.40
N SER A 543 2.34 8.91 24.18
CA SER A 543 1.38 9.62 23.32
C SER A 543 0.00 9.73 23.97
N SER A 544 -0.42 8.69 24.70
CA SER A 544 -1.67 8.70 25.49
C SER A 544 -1.64 9.77 26.59
N THR A 545 -0.52 9.90 27.30
CA THR A 545 -0.36 10.96 28.31
C THR A 545 -0.34 12.35 27.69
N LEU A 546 0.33 12.55 26.55
CA LEU A 546 0.38 13.83 25.84
C LEU A 546 -1.01 14.25 25.34
N LEU A 547 -1.83 13.31 24.83
CA LEU A 547 -3.22 13.56 24.47
C LEU A 547 -4.04 14.03 25.67
N GLY A 548 -3.91 13.33 26.81
CA GLY A 548 -4.60 13.70 28.05
C GLY A 548 -4.20 15.10 28.54
N VAL A 549 -2.91 15.42 28.52
CA VAL A 549 -2.39 16.75 28.90
C VAL A 549 -2.90 17.82 27.94
N ALA A 550 -2.88 17.60 26.63
CA ALA A 550 -3.34 18.56 25.63
C ALA A 550 -4.84 18.88 25.77
N ILE A 551 -5.69 17.87 25.91
CA ILE A 551 -7.14 18.06 26.09
C ILE A 551 -7.42 18.79 27.41
N THR A 552 -6.73 18.39 28.49
CA THR A 552 -6.88 19.04 29.79
C THR A 552 -6.45 20.51 29.72
N ALA A 553 -5.28 20.80 29.18
CA ALA A 553 -4.78 22.16 29.01
C ALA A 553 -5.75 23.01 28.17
N PHE A 554 -6.27 22.48 27.06
CA PHE A 554 -7.26 23.16 26.24
C PHE A 554 -8.53 23.51 27.01
N LEU A 555 -9.10 22.56 27.77
CA LEU A 555 -10.31 22.80 28.56
C LEU A 555 -10.08 23.85 29.66
N PHE A 556 -8.96 23.77 30.37
CA PHE A 556 -8.60 24.75 31.40
C PHE A 556 -8.36 26.14 30.81
N LEU A 557 -7.60 26.26 29.71
CA LEU A 557 -7.35 27.54 29.04
C LEU A 557 -8.63 28.13 28.46
N THR A 558 -9.53 27.30 27.92
CA THR A 558 -10.86 27.75 27.46
C THR A 558 -11.66 28.32 28.63
N PHE A 559 -11.71 27.62 29.76
CA PHE A 559 -12.40 28.09 30.96
C PHE A 559 -11.80 29.41 31.49
N ILE A 560 -10.48 29.48 31.63
CA ILE A 560 -9.76 30.68 32.06
C ILE A 560 -10.02 31.83 31.08
N GLY A 561 -9.98 31.58 29.77
CA GLY A 561 -10.24 32.58 28.75
C GLY A 561 -11.65 33.16 28.80
N PHE A 562 -12.67 32.33 29.12
CA PHE A 562 -14.03 32.81 29.33
C PHE A 562 -14.18 33.60 30.63
N VAL A 563 -13.59 33.12 31.74
CA VAL A 563 -13.60 33.81 33.05
C VAL A 563 -12.91 35.17 32.96
N MET A 564 -11.73 35.23 32.33
CA MET A 564 -10.99 36.47 32.10
C MET A 564 -11.64 37.35 31.03
N ARG A 565 -12.70 36.88 30.37
CA ARG A 565 -13.36 37.60 29.28
C ARG A 565 -12.36 37.97 28.17
N ARG A 566 -11.47 37.05 27.81
CA ARG A 566 -10.43 37.24 26.78
C ARG A 566 -10.51 36.29 25.59
N THR A 567 -11.39 35.30 25.62
CA THR A 567 -11.70 34.45 24.45
C THR A 567 -13.17 34.53 24.05
N ASN A 568 -13.51 33.99 22.89
CA ASN A 568 -14.88 33.78 22.41
C ASN A 568 -15.11 32.33 21.93
N ILE A 569 -16.38 31.97 21.75
CA ILE A 569 -16.81 30.61 21.38
C ILE A 569 -16.26 30.18 20.00
N ILE A 570 -16.03 31.14 19.09
CA ILE A 570 -15.51 30.88 17.74
C ILE A 570 -14.02 30.55 17.79
N GLU A 571 -13.23 31.29 18.57
CA GLU A 571 -11.81 31.04 18.80
C GLU A 571 -11.59 29.70 19.48
N SER A 572 -12.33 29.43 20.56
CA SER A 572 -12.19 28.21 21.32
C SER A 572 -12.62 26.97 20.52
N SER A 573 -13.67 27.08 19.69
CA SER A 573 -14.08 26.00 18.79
C SER A 573 -13.11 25.79 17.60
N GLY A 574 -12.53 26.88 17.07
CA GLY A 574 -11.47 26.80 16.07
C GLY A 574 -10.19 26.13 16.57
N LEU A 575 -9.80 26.42 17.82
CA LEU A 575 -8.68 25.73 18.49
C LEU A 575 -8.99 24.26 18.77
N ALA A 576 -10.24 23.90 19.10
CA ALA A 576 -10.64 22.50 19.24
C ALA A 576 -10.44 21.72 17.92
N ILE A 577 -10.81 22.32 16.79
CA ILE A 577 -10.61 21.72 15.45
C ILE A 577 -9.12 21.56 15.16
N PHE A 578 -8.30 22.58 15.48
CA PHE A 578 -6.86 22.52 15.29
C PHE A 578 -6.20 21.37 16.07
N ILE A 579 -6.60 21.18 17.33
CA ILE A 579 -6.10 20.07 18.16
C ILE A 579 -6.54 18.74 17.58
N ALA A 580 -7.82 18.60 17.22
CA ALA A 580 -8.37 17.39 16.63
C ALA A 580 -7.65 17.01 15.33
N TYR A 581 -7.35 17.99 14.47
CA TYR A 581 -6.58 17.79 13.25
C TYR A 581 -5.16 17.27 13.52
N ASN A 582 -4.43 17.85 14.47
CA ASN A 582 -3.08 17.40 14.80
C ASN A 582 -3.10 15.99 15.44
N VAL A 583 -4.12 15.67 16.26
CA VAL A 583 -4.31 14.32 16.83
C VAL A 583 -4.62 13.29 15.74
N TRP A 584 -5.45 13.65 14.76
CA TRP A 584 -5.74 12.79 13.61
C TRP A 584 -4.51 12.47 12.77
N LEU A 585 -3.63 13.46 12.57
CA LEU A 585 -2.36 13.25 11.88
C LEU A 585 -1.40 12.30 12.62
N CYS A 586 -1.49 12.19 13.95
CA CYS A 586 -0.69 11.22 14.72
C CYS A 586 -1.11 9.76 14.47
N GLY A 587 -2.35 9.53 14.06
CA GLY A 587 -2.93 8.19 13.93
C GLY A 587 -2.91 7.61 12.52
N PHE A 588 -2.20 8.24 11.59
CA PHE A 588 -2.22 7.81 10.19
C PHE A 588 -1.11 6.80 9.91
N ASP A 589 -1.48 5.52 9.78
CA ASP A 589 -0.59 4.49 9.27
C ASP A 589 -0.17 4.85 7.84
N GLN A 590 1.14 4.90 7.63
CA GLN A 590 1.76 5.10 6.31
C GLN A 590 1.62 3.86 5.41
N GLU A 591 0.60 3.01 5.60
CA GLU A 591 0.25 1.92 4.69
C GLU A 591 -0.13 2.43 3.27
N SER A 592 -0.27 3.74 3.09
CA SER A 592 -0.59 4.35 1.77
C SER A 592 0.63 4.62 0.88
N PHE A 593 1.87 4.45 1.36
CA PHE A 593 2.99 4.19 0.44
C PHE A 593 3.04 2.70 0.12
N THR A 594 1.96 2.19 -0.49
CA THR A 594 2.08 0.96 -1.27
C THR A 594 3.07 1.24 -2.39
N ASP A 595 4.20 0.55 -2.33
CA ASP A 595 5.32 0.52 -3.28
C ASP A 595 4.89 0.84 -4.73
N PRO A 596 5.04 2.09 -5.22
CA PRO A 596 4.60 2.45 -6.58
C PRO A 596 5.47 1.80 -7.66
N ALA A 597 6.55 1.12 -7.24
CA ALA A 597 7.33 0.22 -8.07
C ALA A 597 6.54 -1.03 -8.52
N SER A 598 5.39 -1.34 -7.92
CA SER A 598 4.55 -2.49 -8.31
C SER A 598 3.79 -2.30 -9.64
N SER A 599 3.99 -1.20 -10.36
CA SER A 599 3.27 -0.91 -11.61
C SER A 599 4.16 -0.44 -12.77
N TYR A 600 5.46 -0.75 -12.76
CA TYR A 600 6.30 -0.46 -13.92
C TYR A 600 6.20 -1.58 -14.97
N ALA A 601 5.28 -1.41 -15.92
CA ALA A 601 5.33 -2.09 -17.21
C ALA A 601 6.35 -1.37 -18.12
N PRO A 602 7.18 -2.08 -18.90
CA PRO A 602 8.16 -1.47 -19.78
C PRO A 602 7.51 -0.55 -20.82
N LEU A 603 8.18 0.59 -21.05
CA LEU A 603 7.75 1.72 -21.87
C LEU A 603 7.54 1.38 -23.35
N LEU A 604 6.32 1.72 -23.82
CA LEU A 604 5.73 1.73 -25.18
C LEU A 604 5.33 0.35 -25.79
N PRO A 605 4.09 0.18 -26.33
CA PRO A 605 3.30 1.18 -27.07
C PRO A 605 1.79 1.27 -26.71
N ASN A 606 1.28 2.48 -26.38
CA ASN A 606 -0.04 3.06 -26.75
C ASN A 606 -0.55 4.04 -25.67
N ILE A 607 -0.81 5.28 -26.07
CA ILE A 607 -0.92 6.49 -25.19
C ILE A 607 -2.16 6.51 -24.27
N LEU A 608 -3.23 5.75 -24.57
CA LEU A 608 -4.48 5.83 -23.82
C LEU A 608 -4.46 5.06 -22.47
N PRO A 609 -3.94 3.81 -22.41
CA PRO A 609 -3.62 3.15 -21.14
C PRO A 609 -2.63 3.93 -20.26
N HIS A 610 -1.72 4.71 -20.85
CA HIS A 610 -0.74 5.51 -20.11
C HIS A 610 -1.36 6.71 -19.40
N PHE A 611 -2.38 7.35 -19.98
CA PHE A 611 -3.08 8.42 -19.27
C PHE A 611 -3.88 7.86 -18.09
N GLN A 612 -4.52 6.70 -18.25
CA GLN A 612 -5.22 6.04 -17.15
C GLN A 612 -4.27 5.48 -16.08
N ALA A 613 -3.12 4.92 -16.47
CA ALA A 613 -2.09 4.47 -15.53
C ALA A 613 -1.43 5.63 -14.81
N LEU A 614 -1.14 6.75 -15.50
CA LEU A 614 -0.66 7.98 -14.89
C LEU A 614 -1.72 8.58 -13.97
N LEU A 615 -2.99 8.62 -14.37
CA LEU A 615 -4.09 9.15 -13.55
C LEU A 615 -4.30 8.27 -12.31
N ASN A 616 -4.31 6.94 -12.46
CA ASN A 616 -4.41 5.99 -11.35
C ASN A 616 -3.18 6.02 -10.46
N PHE A 617 -1.97 6.22 -11.02
CA PHE A 617 -0.76 6.47 -10.26
C PHE A 617 -0.86 7.81 -9.51
N VAL A 618 -1.26 8.90 -10.15
CA VAL A 618 -1.41 10.21 -9.48
C VAL A 618 -2.46 10.17 -8.36
N ILE A 619 -3.56 9.45 -8.56
CA ILE A 619 -4.64 9.32 -7.56
C ILE A 619 -4.24 8.40 -6.40
N ASN A 620 -3.43 7.36 -6.64
CA ASN A 620 -3.12 6.33 -5.64
C ASN A 620 -1.69 6.40 -5.06
N THR A 621 -0.75 7.09 -5.71
CA THR A 621 0.66 7.24 -5.28
C THR A 621 0.85 8.42 -4.33
N LEU A 622 -0.04 9.42 -4.37
CA LEU A 622 0.01 10.52 -3.42
C LEU A 622 -0.77 10.14 -2.16
N PRO A 623 -0.12 10.04 -0.98
CA PRO A 623 -0.83 9.82 0.25
C PRO A 623 -1.78 10.99 0.48
N LYS A 624 -3.09 10.72 0.44
CA LYS A 624 -4.13 11.72 0.70
C LYS A 624 -3.88 12.54 1.97
N PRO A 625 -3.35 11.97 3.07
CA PRO A 625 -3.01 12.74 4.27
C PRO A 625 -1.87 13.74 4.06
N VAL A 626 -0.84 13.38 3.28
CA VAL A 626 0.27 14.28 2.95
C VAL A 626 -0.23 15.45 2.12
N LEU A 627 -1.12 15.18 1.16
CA LEU A 627 -1.74 16.22 0.34
C LEU A 627 -2.66 17.12 1.17
N PHE A 628 -3.44 16.54 2.08
CA PHE A 628 -4.28 17.30 3.01
C PHE A 628 -3.43 18.19 3.93
N ALA A 629 -2.35 17.66 4.51
CA ALA A 629 -1.43 18.42 5.35
C ALA A 629 -0.71 19.54 4.58
N LEU A 630 -0.33 19.27 3.32
CA LEU A 630 0.26 20.26 2.43
C LEU A 630 -0.73 21.38 2.11
N LEU A 631 -1.95 21.05 1.70
CA LEU A 631 -3.00 22.02 1.41
C LEU A 631 -3.33 22.88 2.64
N TYR A 632 -3.46 22.25 3.80
CA TYR A 632 -3.69 22.95 5.06
C TYR A 632 -2.58 23.95 5.37
N ARG A 633 -1.31 23.53 5.33
CA ARG A 633 -0.15 24.41 5.60
C ARG A 633 -0.10 25.59 4.64
N LEU A 634 -0.29 25.35 3.36
CA LEU A 634 -0.26 26.41 2.35
C LEU A 634 -1.44 27.37 2.49
N ALA A 635 -2.64 26.87 2.79
CA ALA A 635 -3.81 27.69 3.02
C ALA A 635 -3.63 28.59 4.24
N ILE A 636 -3.22 28.02 5.37
CA ILE A 636 -3.01 28.76 6.63
C ILE A 636 -1.89 29.80 6.49
N LEU A 637 -0.76 29.45 5.85
CA LEU A 637 0.31 30.43 5.56
C LEU A 637 -0.16 31.53 4.60
N HIS A 638 -0.98 31.20 3.61
CA HIS A 638 -1.55 32.19 2.70
C HIS A 638 -2.48 33.17 3.44
N PHE A 639 -3.39 32.65 4.26
CA PHE A 639 -4.27 33.49 5.07
C PHE A 639 -3.48 34.34 6.07
N ALA A 640 -2.52 33.75 6.79
CA ALA A 640 -1.65 34.50 7.70
C ALA A 640 -0.88 35.63 6.97
N SER A 641 -0.37 35.39 5.76
CA SER A 641 0.31 36.41 4.95
C SER A 641 -0.60 37.58 4.54
N ARG A 642 -1.92 37.33 4.45
CA ARG A 642 -2.93 38.35 4.16
C ARG A 642 -3.40 39.08 5.42
N ILE A 643 -3.39 38.40 6.57
CA ILE A 643 -3.84 38.94 7.86
C ILE A 643 -2.76 39.80 8.49
N LEU A 644 -1.48 39.39 8.45
CA LEU A 644 -0.38 40.08 9.12
C LEU A 644 -0.27 41.59 8.77
N PRO A 645 -0.44 42.01 7.49
CA PRO A 645 -0.44 43.43 7.12
C PRO A 645 -1.62 44.22 7.70
N THR A 646 -2.77 43.57 7.95
CA THR A 646 -3.97 44.23 8.49
C THR A 646 -3.83 44.55 9.98
N ILE A 647 -3.11 43.71 10.74
CA ILE A 647 -2.87 43.92 12.18
C ILE A 647 -1.85 45.07 12.40
N GLY A 648 -0.87 45.22 11.50
CA GLY A 648 0.10 46.29 11.57
C GLY A 648 -0.43 47.67 11.16
N ALA A 649 -1.57 47.73 10.47
CA ALA A 649 -2.16 48.97 9.96
C ALA A 649 -2.72 49.85 11.09
N ASP A 650 -3.27 49.26 12.15
CA ASP A 650 -3.95 49.99 13.22
C ASP A 650 -2.99 50.71 14.18
N SER A 651 -1.71 50.30 14.25
CA SER A 651 -0.73 50.93 15.16
C SER A 651 -0.09 52.22 14.63
N TRP A 652 -0.34 52.59 13.36
CA TRP A 652 0.25 53.77 12.72
C TRP A 652 -0.79 54.84 12.33
N GLU A 653 -2.07 54.67 12.70
CA GLU A 653 -3.10 55.68 12.44
C GLU A 653 -3.13 56.83 13.47
N SER A 654 -2.18 56.93 14.40
CA SER A 654 -2.18 58.00 15.40
C SER A 654 -1.44 59.28 15.02
N GLU A 655 -0.65 59.36 13.95
CA GLU A 655 -0.04 60.64 13.54
C GLU A 655 0.01 60.81 12.01
N ASP A 656 -0.66 61.89 11.57
CA ASP A 656 -0.64 62.56 10.27
C ASP A 656 -1.36 61.90 9.08
N GLY A 657 -2.47 62.57 8.71
CA GLY A 657 -3.24 62.32 7.50
C GLY A 657 -2.44 62.64 6.23
N VAL A 658 -2.09 61.60 5.48
CA VAL A 658 -1.69 61.71 4.07
C VAL A 658 -2.51 60.71 3.26
N HIS A 659 -3.17 61.22 2.23
CA HIS A 659 -3.82 60.44 1.19
C HIS A 659 -2.76 59.72 0.35
N ASP A 660 -2.38 58.51 0.74
CA ASP A 660 -1.72 57.57 -0.17
C ASP A 660 -2.48 56.25 -0.22
N GLY A 661 -2.67 55.78 -1.45
CA GLY A 661 -3.43 54.58 -1.78
C GLY A 661 -2.82 53.31 -1.18
N TRP A 662 -3.60 52.24 -1.23
CA TRP A 662 -3.30 50.91 -0.66
C TRP A 662 -1.93 50.29 -1.04
N GLU A 663 -1.19 50.85 -1.99
CA GLU A 663 0.05 50.28 -2.53
C GLU A 663 1.36 50.79 -1.88
N ASP A 664 1.35 51.93 -1.17
CA ASP A 664 2.60 52.60 -0.75
C ASP A 664 3.01 52.44 0.74
N ARG A 665 2.42 51.49 1.49
CA ARG A 665 2.75 51.28 2.94
C ARG A 665 3.89 50.24 3.18
N PRO A 666 4.80 50.46 4.16
CA PRO A 666 6.03 49.67 4.36
C PRO A 666 5.85 48.25 4.95
N THR A 667 4.62 47.80 5.23
CA THR A 667 4.30 46.43 5.65
C THR A 667 4.24 45.43 4.48
N SER A 668 4.39 45.91 3.24
CA SER A 668 4.35 45.10 2.02
C SER A 668 5.60 44.25 1.78
N ASN A 669 6.77 44.60 2.32
CA ASN A 669 8.03 43.93 1.95
C ASN A 669 8.10 42.46 2.38
N LEU A 670 7.67 42.13 3.61
CA LEU A 670 7.66 40.75 4.08
C LEU A 670 6.64 39.89 3.31
N THR A 671 5.44 40.43 3.09
CA THR A 671 4.37 39.77 2.33
C THR A 671 4.79 39.59 0.87
N ARG A 672 5.45 40.59 0.27
CA ARG A 672 6.02 40.53 -1.06
C ARG A 672 7.10 39.46 -1.13
N ILE A 673 8.03 39.42 -0.18
CA ILE A 673 9.06 38.37 -0.10
C ILE A 673 8.43 36.98 0.03
N LEU A 674 7.47 36.78 0.94
CA LEU A 674 6.79 35.49 1.13
C LEU A 674 6.03 35.04 -0.14
N LEU A 675 5.31 35.96 -0.80
CA LEU A 675 4.58 35.66 -2.02
C LEU A 675 5.51 35.44 -3.22
N THR A 676 6.63 36.16 -3.28
CA THR A 676 7.68 35.99 -4.31
C THR A 676 8.35 34.62 -4.19
N TYR A 677 8.70 34.18 -2.98
CA TYR A 677 9.36 32.90 -2.73
C TYR A 677 8.39 31.74 -2.42
N ARG A 678 7.09 31.89 -2.70
CA ARG A 678 6.06 30.88 -2.43
C ARG A 678 6.39 29.49 -3.01
N GLN A 679 7.02 29.44 -4.18
CA GLN A 679 7.37 28.18 -4.83
C GLN A 679 8.53 27.48 -4.11
N PHE A 680 9.49 28.23 -3.58
CA PHE A 680 10.57 27.69 -2.76
C PHE A 680 10.02 27.09 -1.46
N ILE A 681 9.12 27.83 -0.79
CA ILE A 681 8.42 27.35 0.41
C ILE A 681 7.64 26.06 0.07
N PHE A 682 6.92 26.06 -1.05
CA PHE A 682 6.16 24.89 -1.51
C PHE A 682 7.04 23.65 -1.70
N VAL A 683 8.14 23.77 -2.46
CA VAL A 683 9.06 22.66 -2.72
C VAL A 683 9.67 22.16 -1.40
N THR A 684 10.11 23.06 -0.53
CA THR A 684 10.81 22.68 0.70
C THR A 684 9.88 22.03 1.72
N VAL A 685 8.68 22.59 1.92
CA VAL A 685 7.66 22.02 2.81
C VAL A 685 7.18 20.66 2.31
N TYR A 686 6.97 20.53 0.99
CA TYR A 686 6.53 19.28 0.40
C TYR A 686 7.60 18.19 0.48
N SER A 687 8.85 18.52 0.15
CA SER A 687 9.97 17.58 0.29
C SER A 687 10.21 17.16 1.73
N HIS A 688 10.06 18.08 2.69
CA HIS A 688 10.15 17.77 4.12
C HIS A 688 9.03 16.79 4.56
N LEU A 689 7.79 17.02 4.12
CA LEU A 689 6.67 16.12 4.41
C LEU A 689 6.86 14.71 3.84
N LEU A 690 7.49 14.59 2.66
CA LEU A 690 7.78 13.30 2.03
C LEU A 690 8.94 12.55 2.68
N LEU A 691 9.89 13.25 3.32
CA LEU A 691 11.09 12.66 3.94
C LEU A 691 10.89 12.27 5.41
N LEU A 692 9.88 12.83 6.07
CA LEU A 692 9.65 12.67 7.50
C LEU A 692 9.18 11.24 7.86
N ASP A 693 9.95 10.55 8.69
CA ASP A 693 9.57 9.29 9.32
C ASP A 693 8.37 9.45 10.26
N HIS A 694 7.49 8.45 10.30
CA HIS A 694 6.23 8.46 11.05
C HIS A 694 6.44 8.73 12.55
N SER A 695 7.50 8.15 13.13
CA SER A 695 7.83 8.34 14.55
C SER A 695 8.17 9.81 14.88
N SER A 696 8.94 10.45 14.00
CA SER A 696 9.33 11.86 14.09
C SER A 696 8.12 12.77 13.88
N GLN A 697 7.22 12.42 12.95
CA GLN A 697 6.00 13.19 12.71
C GLN A 697 5.12 13.28 13.96
N ILE A 698 4.88 12.17 14.67
CA ILE A 698 4.05 12.16 15.89
C ILE A 698 4.62 13.14 16.93
N TRP A 699 5.93 13.09 17.16
CA TRP A 699 6.61 13.99 18.10
C TRP A 699 6.45 15.46 17.72
N TRP A 700 6.65 15.78 16.44
CA TRP A 700 6.51 17.12 15.91
C TRP A 700 5.06 17.64 15.98
N ARG A 701 4.04 16.78 15.84
CA ARG A 701 2.63 17.16 16.03
C ARG A 701 2.30 17.47 17.48
N TRP A 702 2.82 16.68 18.43
CA TRP A 702 2.67 16.99 19.85
C TRP A 702 3.35 18.31 20.22
N MET A 703 4.53 18.57 19.67
CA MET A 703 5.22 19.84 19.86
C MET A 703 4.42 21.01 19.28
N ASN A 704 3.76 20.84 18.13
CA ASN A 704 2.88 21.85 17.55
C ASN A 704 1.73 22.22 18.49
N ILE A 705 1.01 21.21 18.97
CA ILE A 705 -0.11 21.39 19.91
C ILE A 705 0.37 22.10 21.17
N PHE A 706 1.49 21.65 21.73
CA PHE A 706 2.08 22.25 22.93
C PHE A 706 2.44 23.72 22.70
N LEU A 707 3.19 24.03 21.64
CA LEU A 707 3.62 25.39 21.33
C LEU A 707 2.42 26.33 21.12
N THR A 708 1.42 25.91 20.35
CA THR A 708 0.21 26.71 20.10
C THR A 708 -0.57 26.97 21.38
N LEU A 709 -0.76 25.97 22.25
CA LEU A 709 -1.44 26.15 23.53
C LEU A 709 -0.67 27.06 24.48
N VAL A 710 0.66 26.98 24.50
CA VAL A 710 1.51 27.88 25.29
C VAL A 710 1.37 29.31 24.78
N ILE A 711 1.46 29.54 23.47
CA ILE A 711 1.33 30.88 22.89
C ILE A 711 -0.06 31.45 23.17
N TRP A 712 -1.11 30.64 23.00
CA TRP A 712 -2.47 31.05 23.33
C TRP A 712 -2.63 31.38 24.82
N SER A 713 -1.98 30.62 25.71
CA SER A 713 -1.99 30.93 27.15
C SER A 713 -1.31 32.27 27.47
N VAL A 714 -0.19 32.58 26.81
CA VAL A 714 0.53 33.85 26.97
C VAL A 714 -0.32 35.00 26.46
N GLU A 715 -0.98 34.84 25.32
CA GLU A 715 -1.91 35.84 24.78
C GLU A 715 -3.05 36.16 25.75
N LEU A 716 -3.70 35.13 26.30
CA LEU A 716 -4.76 35.29 27.30
C LEU A 716 -4.27 36.07 28.53
N LEU A 717 -2.99 35.98 28.88
CA LEU A 717 -2.39 36.71 30.00
C LEU A 717 -1.93 38.13 29.63
N VAL A 718 -1.35 38.33 28.44
CA VAL A 718 -0.63 39.57 28.05
C VAL A 718 -1.51 40.63 27.38
N SER A 719 -2.69 40.27 26.85
CA SER A 719 -3.61 41.24 26.22
C SER A 719 -3.94 42.43 27.16
N SER A 720 -3.67 43.66 26.71
CA SER A 720 -3.84 44.92 27.46
C SER A 720 -5.31 45.36 27.54
N GLU A 721 -5.67 46.02 28.65
CA GLU A 721 -7.05 46.34 29.07
C GLU A 721 -7.82 47.39 28.22
N ASP A 722 -7.27 47.87 27.10
CA ASP A 722 -7.71 49.14 26.49
C ASP A 722 -8.72 49.08 25.35
N ASP A 723 -9.42 47.95 25.12
CA ASP A 723 -10.56 47.94 24.19
C ASP A 723 -11.89 48.16 24.94
N VAL A 724 -12.18 49.41 25.26
CA VAL A 724 -13.40 49.88 25.95
C VAL A 724 -14.71 49.52 25.20
N ALA A 725 -14.62 49.04 23.95
CA ALA A 725 -15.74 48.50 23.16
C ALA A 725 -16.07 47.01 23.42
N THR A 726 -15.52 46.38 24.47
CA THR A 726 -15.62 44.92 24.72
C THR A 726 -16.52 44.52 25.90
N LYS A 727 -17.34 45.42 26.46
CA LYS A 727 -18.18 45.08 27.63
C LYS A 727 -19.58 44.53 27.34
N ASP A 728 -20.17 44.80 26.19
CA ASP A 728 -21.62 44.56 25.97
C ASP A 728 -21.99 43.22 25.32
N TRP A 729 -21.12 42.21 25.32
CA TRP A 729 -21.52 40.86 24.88
C TRP A 729 -21.04 39.72 25.78
N LYS A 730 -20.28 39.98 26.85
CA LYS A 730 -19.80 38.90 27.74
C LYS A 730 -20.74 38.60 28.92
N VAL A 731 -21.99 39.02 28.82
CA VAL A 731 -23.03 38.75 29.84
C VAL A 731 -24.35 38.25 29.23
N ASP A 732 -24.72 38.63 28.01
CA ASP A 732 -25.99 38.23 27.39
C ASP A 732 -25.86 37.14 26.31
#